data_AF-A0A7J4MRW3-F1
#
_entry.id   AF-A0A7J4MRW3-F1
#
_cell.length_a   1.000
_cell.length_b   1.000
_cell.length_c   1.000
_cell.angle_alpha   90.00
_cell.angle_beta   90.00
_cell.angle_gamma   90.00
#
_symmetry.space_group_name_H-M   'P 1'
#
loop_
_entity.id
_entity.type
_entity.pdbx_description
1 polymer ?
#
loop_
_entity_poly.entity_id
_entity_poly.type
_entity_poly.pdbx_seq_one_letter_code
_entity_poly.pdbx_strand_id
1 'polypeptide(L)'
;MKFFKFLIIILFLSLITFPSIFAGKSDQFFSGNLTCEIFVDNIVWSVAGTKLNPNAHTYLNWTPGTACTPNPTTVGPKNCDIKSIGTFVRFINVGVTDSDGLCNQALTQIANRTESPLGSGGDWTNIRFSSCDNTIIAGGATLGPQWDCANYKAKNVCNVANSGFNDSFANYSVHLNAIFLNAKEAFVVDNFNINYSWCWTPIIFNANVSKESGAWGSNFTFRINVTNPTSNTTVKLWRRLAGQEWQQIGEEKYCNNCASTDLNWTINFNCTDIGDWEFKFNATDNAGYNTTAWASGITNECMDQDNNCIFSILKDDVNITHISGNQSTATSEIPAEFHLRAYDLSKGSYDISEILNVKFDVTNIGDIFQTVGNNNTNSSGNVLFYFNPSGFTSGTKKWKGYLDLSSCYNSYTSQNYSVSVSVNAAPTGTNEVVNGVTSGAIAGWGEVWNFSVNASDSDGDLFNVTLRINTGLGFVDVETKSCISDCSTLTKYNFNISNFLCANVTSSAQYKFYLIDSNLISSETTARTFQIEKDDILFENIFGNNTIANRTGNQTDLFIFRVKDLDNGNYFDSGKNVTFKTTFDTVNYDTGIINQTNSSGYVSYYFNPVCTPTKYAVGNQKLKGEIISDSCYKDTTSDILQFSLIGDILLSLIRPDGTRNYTQEEIISFLGATTDDCGDALTSTVIYNANLSAISGFVCNDTTQVGANAFTCDYSTTISSDEGWYNVTMFANASLHYNNFTIQKNNPGLFYLFPRYKLENPIGVPSSAGWGYPNRNLSVIASSGDVNQIINISLYLGQTVNPGVCSPSICINQTPISCDNCINSQKTWFRNFTSSNQGQWFYQFKMDDPSVTSTSGTTNYIDITKDSTNLSYGGQGNGTTVIYLSQGKNLSVRVYDFDKGSYNVTGPSATVTFKLLHDSYADDEKIIGSAITNSSGYADFYFNMSDCSYIDGLQKWVGEINSSEPNYGSNISENFTITLQTTGCEATVDASNVLVPSEAFQNNLFKANGTVNAWVSTSNDVYAILNSTEIGWTIFDQIKFLGAITVGSPVKVSWNVTPS
;
A
#
# COMPACT_ATOMS: atom_id res chain seq x y z
N MET A 1 -64.18 44.78 -16.45
CA MET A 1 -64.16 43.30 -16.47
C MET A 1 -63.77 42.87 -15.06
N LYS A 2 -64.69 42.43 -14.18
CA LYS A 2 -65.46 41.17 -14.19
C LYS A 2 -64.52 39.95 -14.24
N PHE A 3 -64.59 38.87 -13.45
CA PHE A 3 -65.59 38.25 -12.58
C PHE A 3 -64.84 37.07 -11.87
N PHE A 4 -64.97 36.77 -10.56
CA PHE A 4 -66.03 35.98 -9.86
C PHE A 4 -65.88 34.44 -9.87
N LYS A 5 -65.88 33.84 -8.65
CA LYS A 5 -66.66 32.65 -8.15
C LYS A 5 -65.80 31.68 -7.30
N PHE A 6 -65.99 31.54 -5.99
CA PHE A 6 -67.07 30.85 -5.21
C PHE A 6 -67.26 29.36 -5.56
N LEU A 7 -67.15 28.44 -4.58
CA LEU A 7 -68.25 27.87 -3.78
C LEU A 7 -67.89 26.51 -3.11
N ILE A 8 -68.06 26.44 -1.78
CA ILE A 8 -68.62 25.37 -0.90
C ILE A 8 -68.85 23.96 -1.48
N ILE A 9 -68.53 22.91 -0.70
CA ILE A 9 -69.47 21.84 -0.27
C ILE A 9 -68.95 21.09 0.98
N ILE A 10 -69.83 21.07 1.99
CA ILE A 10 -69.85 20.33 3.26
C ILE A 10 -70.47 18.95 3.00
N LEU A 11 -70.03 17.87 3.68
CA LEU A 11 -70.81 16.71 4.19
C LEU A 11 -69.85 15.56 4.58
N PHE A 12 -70.01 14.73 5.62
CA PHE A 12 -70.75 14.70 6.89
C PHE A 12 -70.16 13.47 7.64
N LEU A 13 -70.03 13.54 8.96
CA LEU A 13 -69.98 12.46 9.96
C LEU A 13 -69.25 11.12 9.67
N SER A 14 -68.24 10.81 10.49
CA SER A 14 -68.22 9.54 11.25
C SER A 14 -67.36 9.68 12.53
N LEU A 15 -67.92 9.21 13.65
CA LEU A 15 -67.18 8.99 14.90
C LEU A 15 -66.08 7.97 14.66
N ILE A 16 -64.83 8.31 14.98
CA ILE A 16 -63.82 7.31 15.36
C ILE A 16 -63.05 7.84 16.56
N THR A 17 -63.27 7.20 17.70
CA THR A 17 -62.34 7.19 18.83
C THR A 17 -61.06 6.48 18.38
N PHE A 18 -59.93 7.19 18.36
CA PHE A 18 -58.62 6.55 18.41
C PHE A 18 -57.90 6.98 19.70
N PRO A 19 -57.34 6.03 20.47
CA PRO A 19 -56.53 6.33 21.63
C PRO A 19 -55.27 7.05 21.15
N SER A 20 -55.00 8.23 21.68
CA SER A 20 -53.71 8.90 21.52
C SER A 20 -52.65 8.04 22.20
N ILE A 21 -51.94 7.27 21.37
CA ILE A 21 -50.62 6.71 21.66
C ILE A 21 -49.69 7.91 21.86
N PHE A 22 -49.34 8.23 23.10
CA PHE A 22 -48.20 9.09 23.38
C PHE A 22 -46.93 8.25 23.25
N ALA A 23 -46.23 8.43 22.14
CA ALA A 23 -44.90 7.89 21.92
C ALA A 23 -43.89 8.71 22.76
N GLY A 24 -43.43 8.15 23.89
CA GLY A 24 -42.33 8.72 24.66
C GLY A 24 -41.00 8.56 23.92
N LYS A 25 -40.26 9.67 23.73
CA LYS A 25 -38.93 9.72 23.08
C LYS A 25 -37.84 9.13 24.00
N SER A 26 -36.84 8.49 23.41
CA SER A 26 -35.94 7.50 24.04
C SER A 26 -34.65 8.01 24.70
N ASP A 27 -34.39 9.32 24.78
CA ASP A 27 -33.02 9.80 24.93
C ASP A 27 -32.83 10.72 26.16
N GLN A 28 -32.93 10.18 27.38
CA GLN A 28 -32.47 10.88 28.60
C GLN A 28 -31.22 10.18 29.15
N PHE A 29 -30.05 10.82 29.09
CA PHE A 29 -28.82 10.35 29.74
C PHE A 29 -28.67 11.07 31.09
N PHE A 30 -28.34 10.35 32.18
CA PHE A 30 -28.31 10.91 33.53
C PHE A 30 -26.91 11.32 34.02
N SER A 31 -26.84 12.47 34.71
CA SER A 31 -25.72 12.94 35.53
C SER A 31 -26.21 13.30 36.94
N GLY A 32 -25.92 12.47 37.95
CA GLY A 32 -26.33 12.72 39.35
C GLY A 32 -26.00 11.54 40.28
N ASN A 33 -25.99 11.79 41.59
CA ASN A 33 -25.90 10.72 42.59
C ASN A 33 -27.30 10.06 42.73
N LEU A 34 -27.36 8.75 43.04
CA LEU A 34 -28.57 7.93 42.88
C LEU A 34 -28.84 7.10 44.15
N THR A 35 -30.11 6.83 44.47
CA THR A 35 -30.54 5.82 45.47
C THR A 35 -30.46 4.44 44.85
N CYS A 36 -29.72 3.48 45.40
CA CYS A 36 -29.44 2.19 44.74
C CYS A 36 -29.80 0.96 45.60
N GLU A 37 -30.22 -0.13 44.95
CA GLU A 37 -30.41 -1.46 45.55
C GLU A 37 -29.56 -2.53 44.82
N ILE A 38 -29.11 -3.57 45.55
CA ILE A 38 -28.22 -4.63 45.05
C ILE A 38 -29.01 -5.94 44.83
N PHE A 39 -28.79 -6.59 43.69
CA PHE A 39 -29.40 -7.85 43.26
C PHE A 39 -28.35 -8.91 42.94
N VAL A 40 -28.75 -10.20 43.03
CA VAL A 40 -27.90 -11.36 42.75
C VAL A 40 -28.67 -12.39 41.94
N ASP A 41 -28.14 -12.76 40.77
CA ASP A 41 -28.64 -13.86 39.95
C ASP A 41 -27.73 -15.08 40.10
N ASN A 42 -28.33 -16.27 40.20
CA ASN A 42 -27.59 -17.53 40.21
C ASN A 42 -27.43 -18.06 38.78
N ILE A 43 -26.21 -18.40 38.40
CA ILE A 43 -25.80 -18.98 37.11
C ILE A 43 -24.93 -20.23 37.36
N VAL A 44 -24.74 -21.09 36.37
CA VAL A 44 -23.77 -22.21 36.49
C VAL A 44 -23.13 -22.43 35.14
N TRP A 45 -21.96 -21.81 34.94
CA TRP A 45 -21.24 -21.88 33.68
C TRP A 45 -19.79 -22.26 33.92
N SER A 46 -19.29 -23.20 33.11
CA SER A 46 -17.96 -23.77 33.29
C SER A 46 -17.25 -23.95 31.96
N VAL A 47 -15.94 -23.72 31.96
CA VAL A 47 -15.06 -24.06 30.83
C VAL A 47 -13.76 -24.66 31.33
N ALA A 48 -13.24 -25.67 30.63
CA ALA A 48 -12.04 -26.40 31.01
C ALA A 48 -11.04 -26.41 29.86
N GLY A 49 -9.84 -25.89 30.12
CA GLY A 49 -8.70 -26.04 29.22
C GLY A 49 -8.24 -27.49 29.23
N THR A 50 -8.18 -28.12 28.06
CA THR A 50 -7.71 -29.51 27.93
C THR A 50 -6.65 -29.62 26.85
N LYS A 51 -5.91 -30.72 26.82
CA LYS A 51 -4.94 -30.98 25.74
C LYS A 51 -5.58 -30.93 24.33
N LEU A 52 -6.86 -31.29 24.20
CA LEU A 52 -7.59 -31.25 22.92
C LEU A 52 -8.15 -29.85 22.60
N ASN A 53 -8.39 -29.03 23.63
CA ASN A 53 -8.82 -27.64 23.49
C ASN A 53 -7.98 -26.74 24.42
N PRO A 54 -6.76 -26.37 23.99
CA PRO A 54 -5.80 -25.71 24.85
C PRO A 54 -6.13 -24.27 25.17
N ASN A 55 -7.08 -23.64 24.47
CA ASN A 55 -7.59 -22.31 24.80
C ASN A 55 -9.11 -22.40 24.74
N ALA A 56 -9.71 -22.99 25.78
CA ALA A 56 -11.14 -23.26 25.80
C ALA A 56 -11.88 -22.01 26.25
N HIS A 57 -12.71 -21.45 25.37
CA HIS A 57 -13.54 -20.28 25.67
C HIS A 57 -14.99 -20.46 25.22
N THR A 58 -15.91 -19.80 25.92
CA THR A 58 -17.34 -19.77 25.58
C THR A 58 -17.96 -18.41 25.90
N TYR A 59 -18.91 -17.98 25.07
CA TYR A 59 -19.70 -16.76 25.26
C TYR A 59 -21.15 -17.13 25.53
N LEU A 60 -21.69 -16.66 26.63
CA LEU A 60 -23.02 -17.00 27.14
C LEU A 60 -23.84 -15.74 27.31
N ASN A 61 -25.11 -15.77 26.94
CA ASN A 61 -25.98 -14.62 27.12
C ASN A 61 -26.61 -14.65 28.52
N TRP A 62 -26.58 -13.51 29.21
CA TRP A 62 -27.19 -13.29 30.52
C TRP A 62 -28.24 -12.17 30.43
N THR A 63 -29.34 -12.36 31.14
CA THR A 63 -30.38 -11.34 31.33
C THR A 63 -30.58 -11.18 32.84
N PRO A 64 -30.60 -9.94 33.38
CA PRO A 64 -30.89 -9.71 34.80
C PRO A 64 -32.22 -10.35 35.20
N GLY A 65 -32.20 -11.21 36.22
CA GLY A 65 -33.37 -11.93 36.71
C GLY A 65 -34.40 -10.99 37.33
N THR A 66 -33.94 -9.90 37.94
CA THR A 66 -34.79 -8.78 38.39
C THR A 66 -34.66 -7.60 37.42
N ALA A 67 -35.71 -7.39 36.63
CA ALA A 67 -35.77 -6.30 35.66
C ALA A 67 -35.99 -4.94 36.33
N CYS A 68 -35.30 -3.91 35.84
CA CYS A 68 -35.61 -2.51 36.09
C CYS A 68 -37.02 -2.23 35.52
N THR A 69 -38.05 -2.32 36.34
CA THR A 69 -39.43 -2.10 35.89
C THR A 69 -40.17 -1.14 36.81
N PRO A 70 -40.98 -0.26 36.21
CA PRO A 70 -42.26 0.10 36.75
C PRO A 70 -43.33 -0.44 35.78
N ASN A 71 -43.90 -1.60 36.11
CA ASN A 71 -45.15 -2.15 35.53
C ASN A 71 -45.10 -2.59 34.03
N PRO A 72 -45.62 -3.77 33.62
CA PRO A 72 -45.28 -4.41 32.34
C PRO A 72 -46.08 -3.96 31.10
N THR A 73 -46.82 -2.86 31.13
CA THR A 73 -47.68 -2.48 30.00
C THR A 73 -47.29 -1.12 29.45
N THR A 74 -46.73 -1.14 28.23
CA THR A 74 -46.43 -0.03 27.30
C THR A 74 -45.09 0.72 27.47
N VAL A 75 -44.18 0.44 26.53
CA VAL A 75 -43.06 1.21 25.95
C VAL A 75 -42.64 2.55 26.62
N GLY A 76 -41.56 2.51 27.42
CA GLY A 76 -40.64 3.60 27.81
C GLY A 76 -41.13 4.61 28.89
N PRO A 77 -40.27 5.19 29.76
CA PRO A 77 -38.80 5.31 29.69
C PRO A 77 -38.04 4.92 30.98
N LYS A 78 -36.72 5.10 30.91
CA LYS A 78 -35.65 4.94 31.90
C LYS A 78 -36.03 5.40 33.32
N ASN A 79 -36.31 4.46 34.21
CA ASN A 79 -36.50 4.77 35.64
C ASN A 79 -35.39 4.20 36.53
N CYS A 80 -34.46 3.40 35.98
CA CYS A 80 -33.28 2.95 36.70
C CYS A 80 -32.09 2.59 35.80
N ASP A 81 -30.87 2.76 36.34
CA ASP A 81 -29.59 2.48 35.69
C ASP A 81 -28.74 1.49 36.51
N ILE A 82 -27.96 0.60 35.85
CA ILE A 82 -27.01 -0.28 36.56
C ILE A 82 -25.78 0.53 36.96
N LYS A 83 -25.48 0.60 38.27
CA LYS A 83 -24.31 1.32 38.82
C LYS A 83 -23.08 0.44 39.08
N SER A 84 -23.28 -0.86 39.28
CA SER A 84 -22.19 -1.84 39.40
C SER A 84 -22.64 -3.20 38.91
N ILE A 85 -21.72 -4.00 38.37
CA ILE A 85 -21.95 -5.39 37.94
C ILE A 85 -20.65 -6.19 38.11
N GLY A 86 -20.76 -7.46 38.53
CA GLY A 86 -19.63 -8.39 38.62
C GLY A 86 -20.06 -9.86 38.73
N THR A 87 -19.09 -10.78 38.79
CA THR A 87 -19.31 -12.23 38.82
C THR A 87 -18.63 -12.92 40.00
N PHE A 88 -19.23 -14.01 40.48
CA PHE A 88 -18.69 -14.87 41.50
C PHE A 88 -18.06 -16.10 40.85
N VAL A 89 -16.72 -16.14 40.81
CA VAL A 89 -15.94 -17.07 39.98
C VAL A 89 -15.02 -17.94 40.84
N ARG A 90 -14.76 -19.16 40.37
CA ARG A 90 -13.80 -20.11 40.92
C ARG A 90 -12.86 -20.57 39.83
N PHE A 91 -11.58 -20.62 40.16
CA PHE A 91 -10.51 -21.12 39.31
C PHE A 91 -9.92 -22.39 39.92
N ILE A 92 -9.81 -23.46 39.15
CA ILE A 92 -9.29 -24.75 39.61
C ILE A 92 -8.10 -25.12 38.73
N ASN A 93 -6.93 -25.34 39.34
CA ASN A 93 -5.80 -25.93 38.61
C ASN A 93 -5.93 -27.46 38.64
N VAL A 94 -6.28 -28.06 37.51
CA VAL A 94 -6.40 -29.51 37.33
C VAL A 94 -5.11 -30.15 36.77
N GLY A 95 -3.99 -29.43 36.78
CA GLY A 95 -2.66 -29.97 36.48
C GLY A 95 -2.17 -30.98 37.53
N VAL A 96 -1.02 -31.61 37.26
CA VAL A 96 -0.40 -32.60 38.17
C VAL A 96 -0.11 -31.99 39.56
N THR A 97 -0.25 -32.81 40.60
CA THR A 97 -0.41 -32.42 42.02
C THR A 97 0.81 -31.76 42.70
N ASP A 98 1.78 -31.30 41.92
CA ASP A 98 3.09 -30.82 42.35
C ASP A 98 3.60 -29.65 41.50
N SER A 99 2.74 -29.04 40.67
CA SER A 99 3.07 -27.85 39.88
C SER A 99 2.27 -26.61 40.23
N ASP A 100 2.99 -25.51 40.41
CA ASP A 100 2.49 -24.17 40.65
C ASP A 100 2.12 -23.50 39.32
N GLY A 101 0.83 -23.49 38.96
CA GLY A 101 0.35 -22.85 37.73
C GLY A 101 -0.08 -21.40 37.97
N LEU A 102 0.32 -20.49 37.07
CA LEU A 102 -0.14 -19.11 37.11
C LEU A 102 -1.59 -19.01 36.63
N CYS A 103 -2.44 -18.41 37.46
CA CYS A 103 -3.87 -18.32 37.22
C CYS A 103 -4.25 -17.32 36.10
N ASN A 104 -3.30 -16.54 35.58
CA ASN A 104 -3.50 -15.66 34.41
C ASN A 104 -3.89 -16.41 33.12
N GLN A 105 -3.80 -17.75 33.13
CA GLN A 105 -4.28 -18.65 32.09
C GLN A 105 -5.80 -18.89 32.12
N ALA A 106 -6.53 -18.22 33.02
CA ALA A 106 -7.97 -18.38 33.21
C ALA A 106 -8.65 -17.04 33.52
N LEU A 107 -9.83 -16.78 32.94
CA LEU A 107 -10.56 -15.52 33.12
C LEU A 107 -12.08 -15.66 32.87
N THR A 108 -12.85 -14.70 33.39
CA THR A 108 -14.23 -14.42 33.00
C THR A 108 -14.40 -12.93 32.69
N GLN A 109 -15.34 -12.59 31.80
CA GLN A 109 -15.54 -11.23 31.30
C GLN A 109 -17.02 -10.98 30.98
N ILE A 110 -17.50 -9.76 31.19
CA ILE A 110 -18.88 -9.35 30.89
C ILE A 110 -18.86 -8.12 29.97
N ALA A 111 -19.61 -8.20 28.88
CA ALA A 111 -19.73 -7.18 27.82
C ALA A 111 -21.21 -6.97 27.42
N ASN A 112 -21.52 -5.85 26.77
CA ASN A 112 -22.86 -5.64 26.20
C ASN A 112 -23.02 -6.50 24.94
N ARG A 113 -24.23 -6.95 24.60
CA ARG A 113 -24.47 -7.90 23.49
C ARG A 113 -23.98 -7.37 22.13
N THR A 114 -23.98 -6.06 21.92
CA THR A 114 -23.44 -5.41 20.70
C THR A 114 -21.93 -5.58 20.54
N GLU A 115 -21.21 -5.94 21.60
CA GLU A 115 -19.75 -6.07 21.63
C GLU A 115 -19.29 -7.54 21.60
N SER A 116 -20.18 -8.48 21.26
CA SER A 116 -19.92 -9.93 21.21
C SER A 116 -20.21 -10.53 19.81
N PRO A 117 -19.33 -11.35 19.20
CA PRO A 117 -18.04 -11.82 19.72
C PRO A 117 -16.97 -10.73 19.68
N LEU A 118 -16.02 -10.81 20.61
CA LEU A 118 -14.95 -9.84 20.78
C LEU A 118 -14.01 -9.84 19.55
N GLY A 119 -13.96 -8.72 18.82
CA GLY A 119 -13.03 -8.53 17.72
C GLY A 119 -11.57 -8.55 18.19
N SER A 120 -10.66 -9.14 17.40
CA SER A 120 -9.25 -9.22 17.75
C SER A 120 -8.58 -7.83 17.68
N GLY A 121 -8.44 -7.16 18.83
CA GLY A 121 -7.45 -6.08 19.02
C GLY A 121 -7.93 -4.62 18.93
N GLY A 122 -9.09 -4.25 19.47
CA GLY A 122 -9.53 -2.84 19.57
C GLY A 122 -9.60 -2.29 21.00
N ASP A 123 -9.23 -1.02 21.20
CA ASP A 123 -9.41 -0.28 22.47
C ASP A 123 -10.90 -0.18 22.86
N TRP A 124 -11.21 -0.53 24.11
CA TRP A 124 -12.54 -0.88 24.62
C TRP A 124 -13.16 0.24 25.45
N THR A 125 -14.48 0.48 25.33
CA THR A 125 -15.18 1.51 26.12
C THR A 125 -15.88 0.96 27.37
N ASN A 126 -16.54 -0.21 27.34
CA ASN A 126 -17.39 -0.69 28.46
C ASN A 126 -17.31 -2.20 28.76
N ILE A 127 -16.12 -2.75 29.03
CA ILE A 127 -15.96 -4.19 29.36
C ILE A 127 -15.40 -4.42 30.76
N ARG A 128 -15.96 -5.43 31.45
CA ARG A 128 -15.50 -5.90 32.77
C ARG A 128 -14.77 -7.23 32.63
N PHE A 129 -13.59 -7.35 33.22
CA PHE A 129 -12.74 -8.54 33.14
C PHE A 129 -12.32 -8.98 34.55
N SER A 130 -12.30 -10.30 34.76
CA SER A 130 -11.93 -10.97 36.00
C SER A 130 -10.92 -12.06 35.64
N SER A 131 -9.67 -11.84 36.00
CA SER A 131 -8.64 -12.88 36.03
C SER A 131 -7.84 -12.77 37.32
N CYS A 132 -7.44 -13.93 37.81
CA CYS A 132 -6.50 -14.09 38.91
C CYS A 132 -5.07 -13.84 38.41
N ASP A 133 -4.67 -12.57 38.29
CA ASP A 133 -3.34 -12.21 37.81
C ASP A 133 -2.24 -12.64 38.81
N ASN A 134 -1.18 -13.27 38.28
CA ASN A 134 0.01 -13.74 39.02
C ASN A 134 -0.24 -14.58 40.29
N THR A 135 -1.45 -15.08 40.51
CA THR A 135 -1.75 -15.97 41.64
C THR A 135 -1.36 -17.39 41.27
N ILE A 136 -0.49 -17.99 42.08
CA ILE A 136 -0.10 -19.39 41.92
C ILE A 136 -1.17 -20.27 42.56
N ILE A 137 -1.75 -21.18 41.78
CA ILE A 137 -2.64 -22.22 42.29
C ILE A 137 -1.92 -23.56 42.13
N ALA A 138 -1.61 -24.22 43.25
CA ALA A 138 -1.00 -25.54 43.23
C ALA A 138 -1.89 -26.56 42.49
N GLY A 139 -1.29 -27.57 41.85
CA GLY A 139 -2.03 -28.63 41.17
C GLY A 139 -3.02 -29.35 42.09
N GLY A 140 -4.29 -29.40 41.67
CA GLY A 140 -5.42 -29.90 42.44
C GLY A 140 -6.06 -28.89 43.40
N ALA A 141 -5.49 -27.70 43.57
CA ALA A 141 -6.04 -26.65 44.42
C ALA A 141 -7.07 -25.78 43.69
N THR A 142 -7.88 -25.07 44.49
CA THR A 142 -8.99 -24.23 44.03
C THR A 142 -8.84 -22.83 44.62
N LEU A 143 -8.97 -21.80 43.79
CA LEU A 143 -9.08 -20.40 44.19
C LEU A 143 -10.53 -19.94 43.99
N GLY A 144 -11.18 -19.56 45.08
CA GLY A 144 -12.61 -19.20 45.09
C GLY A 144 -13.53 -20.37 45.51
N PRO A 145 -14.86 -20.22 45.38
CA PRO A 145 -15.52 -19.14 44.65
C PRO A 145 -15.39 -17.81 45.42
N GLN A 146 -15.02 -16.75 44.71
CA GLN A 146 -14.81 -15.43 45.27
C GLN A 146 -15.49 -14.38 44.41
N TRP A 147 -15.81 -13.25 45.04
CA TRP A 147 -16.30 -12.10 44.31
C TRP A 147 -15.13 -11.47 43.61
N ASP A 148 -15.00 -11.73 42.32
CA ASP A 148 -13.88 -11.23 41.58
C ASP A 148 -14.20 -9.85 41.01
N CYS A 149 -13.81 -8.87 41.81
CA CYS A 149 -13.62 -7.49 41.39
C CYS A 149 -12.45 -6.84 42.17
N ALA A 150 -11.42 -7.63 42.52
CA ALA A 150 -10.45 -7.24 43.54
C ALA A 150 -8.98 -7.32 43.07
N ASN A 151 -8.37 -6.13 42.92
CA ASN A 151 -6.96 -5.81 43.16
C ASN A 151 -5.84 -6.51 42.33
N TYR A 152 -5.60 -6.10 41.07
CA TYR A 152 -4.36 -5.39 40.65
C TYR A 152 -4.47 -4.91 39.17
N LYS A 153 -3.51 -4.06 38.77
CA LYS A 153 -3.53 -3.05 37.69
C LYS A 153 -3.80 -3.53 36.25
N ALA A 154 -5.04 -3.39 35.79
CA ALA A 154 -5.37 -2.80 34.48
C ALA A 154 -6.74 -2.11 34.60
N LYS A 155 -6.93 -0.98 33.91
CA LYS A 155 -8.12 -0.11 34.00
C LYS A 155 -9.42 -0.94 33.88
N ASN A 156 -10.30 -0.88 34.90
CA ASN A 156 -11.78 -0.92 34.84
C ASN A 156 -12.41 -1.41 36.16
N VAL A 157 -12.31 -0.55 37.19
CA VAL A 157 -12.90 -0.62 38.54
C VAL A 157 -14.41 -0.86 38.50
N CYS A 158 -14.96 -1.72 39.38
CA CYS A 158 -16.40 -2.03 39.62
C CYS A 158 -17.44 -0.87 39.60
N ASN A 159 -16.98 0.37 39.51
CA ASN A 159 -17.76 1.59 39.45
C ASN A 159 -17.97 1.98 37.98
N VAL A 160 -19.22 2.09 37.51
CA VAL A 160 -19.55 2.50 36.12
C VAL A 160 -19.61 4.03 35.95
N ALA A 161 -18.76 4.74 36.69
CA ALA A 161 -18.96 6.16 37.04
C ALA A 161 -19.11 7.17 35.89
N ASN A 162 -18.99 6.80 34.60
CA ASN A 162 -19.21 7.71 33.47
C ASN A 162 -19.77 7.04 32.20
N SER A 163 -20.23 5.78 32.25
CA SER A 163 -20.69 5.05 31.05
C SER A 163 -21.49 3.79 31.41
N GLY A 164 -22.54 3.95 32.23
CA GLY A 164 -23.40 2.86 32.71
C GLY A 164 -23.65 1.76 31.66
N PHE A 165 -23.70 0.51 32.12
CA PHE A 165 -23.90 -0.67 31.28
C PHE A 165 -25.38 -0.76 30.83
N ASN A 166 -25.84 0.25 30.09
CA ASN A 166 -27.28 0.54 29.94
C ASN A 166 -27.75 0.58 28.48
N ASP A 167 -26.90 0.28 27.48
CA ASP A 167 -27.39 0.21 26.08
C ASP A 167 -28.26 -1.04 25.83
N SER A 168 -28.26 -2.03 26.74
CA SER A 168 -29.11 -3.22 26.67
C SER A 168 -29.60 -3.62 28.06
N PHE A 169 -30.85 -3.26 28.41
CA PHE A 169 -31.47 -3.60 29.69
C PHE A 169 -31.86 -5.08 29.83
N ALA A 170 -31.79 -5.84 28.74
CA ALA A 170 -32.34 -7.19 28.66
C ALA A 170 -31.30 -8.25 28.28
N ASN A 171 -30.12 -7.92 27.75
CA ASN A 171 -29.16 -8.93 27.29
C ASN A 171 -27.72 -8.46 27.40
N TYR A 172 -26.91 -9.24 28.11
CA TYR A 172 -25.48 -9.09 28.29
C TYR A 172 -24.78 -10.36 27.81
N SER A 173 -23.49 -10.29 27.48
CA SER A 173 -22.68 -11.45 27.12
C SER A 173 -21.60 -11.68 28.17
N VAL A 174 -21.49 -12.91 28.66
CA VAL A 174 -20.52 -13.39 29.64
C VAL A 174 -19.58 -14.38 28.96
N HIS A 175 -18.30 -14.04 28.93
CA HIS A 175 -17.23 -14.83 28.37
C HIS A 175 -16.48 -15.56 29.49
N LEU A 176 -16.23 -16.85 29.32
CA LEU A 176 -15.33 -17.63 30.17
C LEU A 176 -14.22 -18.19 29.30
N ASN A 177 -12.97 -18.13 29.78
CA ASN A 177 -11.81 -18.68 29.08
C ASN A 177 -10.87 -19.41 30.04
N ALA A 178 -10.43 -20.61 29.65
CA ALA A 178 -9.50 -21.45 30.39
C ALA A 178 -8.44 -22.04 29.44
N ILE A 179 -7.18 -21.82 29.76
CA ILE A 179 -6.05 -22.26 28.95
C ILE A 179 -5.41 -23.53 29.55
N PHE A 180 -5.03 -24.46 28.68
CA PHE A 180 -4.14 -25.58 28.95
C PHE A 180 -2.85 -25.34 28.17
N LEU A 181 -1.77 -25.05 28.88
CA LEU A 181 -0.44 -24.91 28.28
C LEU A 181 0.31 -26.25 28.27
N ASN A 182 0.15 -27.02 29.35
CA ASN A 182 0.80 -28.31 29.55
C ASN A 182 0.10 -29.05 30.71
N ALA A 183 0.54 -30.29 31.01
CA ALA A 183 -0.04 -31.09 32.10
C ALA A 183 0.14 -30.48 33.52
N LYS A 184 0.94 -29.41 33.66
CA LYS A 184 1.20 -28.67 34.91
C LYS A 184 0.34 -27.41 35.05
N GLU A 185 -0.13 -26.85 33.94
CA GLU A 185 -0.90 -25.61 33.84
C GLU A 185 -2.18 -25.86 33.05
N ALA A 186 -3.17 -26.45 33.72
CA ALA A 186 -4.46 -26.82 33.17
C ALA A 186 -5.56 -26.27 34.06
N PHE A 187 -6.43 -25.41 33.54
CA PHE A 187 -7.43 -24.71 34.36
C PHE A 187 -8.87 -25.08 34.03
N VAL A 188 -9.72 -25.04 35.06
CA VAL A 188 -11.19 -24.99 34.94
C VAL A 188 -11.66 -23.68 35.57
N VAL A 189 -12.56 -22.98 34.87
CA VAL A 189 -13.22 -21.75 35.34
C VAL A 189 -14.69 -22.04 35.52
N ASP A 190 -15.21 -21.80 36.73
CA ASP A 190 -16.64 -21.87 37.04
C ASP A 190 -17.17 -20.50 37.47
N ASN A 191 -18.34 -20.13 36.96
CA ASN A 191 -19.04 -18.91 37.33
C ASN A 191 -20.41 -19.26 37.92
N PHE A 192 -20.69 -18.76 39.13
CA PHE A 192 -21.83 -19.16 39.95
C PHE A 192 -22.88 -18.08 40.10
N ASN A 193 -22.51 -16.81 40.27
CA ASN A 193 -23.48 -15.73 40.48
C ASN A 193 -23.07 -14.47 39.73
N ILE A 194 -24.05 -13.63 39.40
CA ILE A 194 -23.83 -12.27 38.92
C ILE A 194 -24.50 -11.31 39.90
N ASN A 195 -23.75 -10.37 40.48
CA ASN A 195 -24.34 -9.30 41.31
C ASN A 195 -24.37 -7.98 40.54
N TYR A 196 -25.44 -7.22 40.69
CA TYR A 196 -25.63 -5.94 40.02
C TYR A 196 -26.49 -4.96 40.85
N SER A 197 -26.40 -3.64 40.61
CA SER A 197 -27.11 -2.60 41.39
C SER A 197 -27.97 -1.66 40.53
N TRP A 198 -29.27 -1.48 40.83
CA TRP A 198 -30.19 -0.53 40.15
C TRP A 198 -30.39 0.78 40.95
N CYS A 199 -30.58 1.96 40.31
CA CYS A 199 -30.79 3.25 41.02
C CYS A 199 -31.80 4.28 40.38
N TRP A 200 -32.44 5.22 41.14
CA TRP A 200 -33.61 6.10 40.72
C TRP A 200 -33.53 7.65 41.00
N THR A 201 -34.39 8.52 40.39
CA THR A 201 -34.56 10.02 40.57
C THR A 201 -36.04 10.54 40.51
N PRO A 202 -36.42 11.78 40.97
CA PRO A 202 -37.79 12.34 40.87
C PRO A 202 -38.23 12.65 39.43
N ILE A 203 -39.48 12.34 39.09
CA ILE A 203 -40.06 12.57 37.74
C ILE A 203 -41.12 13.67 37.82
N ILE A 204 -41.06 14.66 36.92
CA ILE A 204 -42.07 15.71 36.77
C ILE A 204 -42.53 15.79 35.32
N PHE A 205 -43.83 15.98 35.10
CA PHE A 205 -44.45 15.94 33.76
C PHE A 205 -45.76 16.73 33.69
N ASN A 206 -46.27 16.99 32.47
CA ASN A 206 -47.49 17.76 32.21
C ASN A 206 -47.47 19.21 32.77
N ALA A 207 -46.41 19.97 32.47
CA ALA A 207 -46.35 21.39 32.82
C ALA A 207 -47.39 22.20 32.01
N ASN A 208 -48.19 23.08 32.65
CA ASN A 208 -49.18 23.91 31.93
C ASN A 208 -49.53 25.22 32.67
N VAL A 209 -50.07 26.21 31.96
CA VAL A 209 -50.68 27.46 32.46
C VAL A 209 -52.14 27.60 31.95
N SER A 210 -53.03 28.16 32.77
CA SER A 210 -54.48 28.22 32.49
C SER A 210 -54.87 28.98 31.24
N LYS A 211 -54.00 29.89 30.80
CA LYS A 211 -54.11 30.66 29.56
C LYS A 211 -52.71 31.13 29.17
N GLU A 212 -52.44 31.08 27.88
CA GLU A 212 -51.16 31.50 27.30
C GLU A 212 -51.11 33.01 27.05
N SER A 213 -52.25 33.71 27.11
CA SER A 213 -52.28 35.17 27.04
C SER A 213 -53.44 35.79 27.81
N GLY A 214 -53.26 37.03 28.26
CA GLY A 214 -54.32 37.82 28.90
C GLY A 214 -53.87 39.24 29.26
N ALA A 215 -54.80 40.19 29.30
CA ALA A 215 -54.50 41.58 29.67
C ALA A 215 -53.98 41.67 31.11
N TRP A 216 -53.08 42.63 31.37
CA TRP A 216 -52.67 42.95 32.74
C TRP A 216 -53.89 43.26 33.62
N GLY A 217 -53.83 42.92 34.91
CA GLY A 217 -54.98 42.89 35.81
C GLY A 217 -55.76 41.56 35.84
N SER A 218 -55.45 40.61 34.95
CA SER A 218 -56.06 39.26 34.93
C SER A 218 -55.29 38.21 35.75
N ASN A 219 -55.98 37.17 36.27
CA ASN A 219 -55.36 36.05 37.02
C ASN A 219 -54.87 34.92 36.09
N PHE A 220 -53.70 34.31 36.34
CA PHE A 220 -53.16 33.13 35.63
C PHE A 220 -52.87 31.98 36.59
N THR A 221 -53.15 30.72 36.22
CA THR A 221 -52.91 29.53 37.07
C THR A 221 -51.94 28.54 36.42
N PHE A 222 -50.80 28.23 37.04
CA PHE A 222 -49.76 27.28 36.58
C PHE A 222 -49.90 25.90 37.25
N ARG A 223 -49.59 24.79 36.57
CA ARG A 223 -49.74 23.39 37.05
C ARG A 223 -48.61 22.44 36.62
N ILE A 224 -48.34 21.38 37.40
CA ILE A 224 -47.38 20.29 37.11
C ILE A 224 -47.74 18.98 37.84
N ASN A 225 -47.47 17.82 37.25
CA ASN A 225 -47.54 16.51 37.91
C ASN A 225 -46.16 16.02 38.39
N VAL A 226 -46.11 15.38 39.57
CA VAL A 226 -44.88 14.90 40.19
C VAL A 226 -45.02 13.43 40.64
N THR A 227 -44.01 12.62 40.34
CA THR A 227 -43.87 11.22 40.80
C THR A 227 -42.49 11.02 41.43
N ASN A 228 -42.46 10.60 42.69
CA ASN A 228 -41.27 10.11 43.37
C ASN A 228 -41.71 9.08 44.44
N PRO A 229 -41.71 7.78 44.12
CA PRO A 229 -42.34 6.76 44.95
C PRO A 229 -41.61 6.45 46.27
N THR A 230 -40.33 6.83 46.38
CA THR A 230 -39.47 6.44 47.52
C THR A 230 -38.91 7.62 48.32
N SER A 231 -39.24 8.87 47.95
CA SER A 231 -38.73 10.06 48.64
C SER A 231 -39.69 11.27 48.64
N ASN A 232 -39.43 12.21 49.55
CA ASN A 232 -40.14 13.49 49.66
C ASN A 232 -39.50 14.53 48.73
N THR A 233 -40.31 15.17 47.90
CA THR A 233 -39.90 16.08 46.83
C THR A 233 -40.47 17.48 47.04
N THR A 234 -39.63 18.51 46.99
CA THR A 234 -39.98 19.94 47.04
C THR A 234 -40.05 20.50 45.63
N VAL A 235 -41.11 21.23 45.29
CA VAL A 235 -41.38 21.76 43.95
C VAL A 235 -41.55 23.28 43.97
N LYS A 236 -40.78 23.98 43.12
CA LYS A 236 -40.78 25.44 43.00
C LYS A 236 -41.16 25.89 41.60
N LEU A 237 -42.01 26.93 41.49
CA LEU A 237 -42.36 27.61 40.24
C LEU A 237 -41.49 28.85 40.04
N TRP A 238 -41.00 29.04 38.82
CA TRP A 238 -40.19 30.19 38.44
C TRP A 238 -40.67 30.81 37.14
N ARG A 239 -40.42 32.11 36.94
CA ARG A 239 -40.61 32.84 35.68
C ARG A 239 -39.37 33.63 35.27
N ARG A 240 -39.26 33.97 33.98
CA ARG A 240 -38.37 35.02 33.48
C ARG A 240 -38.95 35.65 32.21
N LEU A 241 -38.55 36.89 31.92
CA LEU A 241 -38.62 37.42 30.56
C LEU A 241 -37.58 36.67 29.72
N ALA A 242 -37.91 36.29 28.49
CA ALA A 242 -37.00 35.51 27.64
C ALA A 242 -35.60 36.17 27.60
N GLY A 243 -34.58 35.43 28.02
CA GLY A 243 -33.18 35.91 28.11
C GLY A 243 -32.75 36.61 29.40
N GLN A 244 -33.65 36.78 30.39
CA GLN A 244 -33.34 37.37 31.71
C GLN A 244 -33.06 36.30 32.80
N GLU A 245 -32.71 36.75 34.00
CA GLU A 245 -32.52 35.88 35.17
C GLU A 245 -33.83 35.27 35.68
N TRP A 246 -33.72 34.06 36.25
CA TRP A 246 -34.84 33.30 36.81
C TRP A 246 -35.32 33.88 38.14
N GLN A 247 -36.63 34.11 38.25
CA GLN A 247 -37.27 34.58 39.49
C GLN A 247 -38.29 33.57 40.00
N GLN A 248 -38.18 33.19 41.27
CA GLN A 248 -39.18 32.31 41.89
C GLN A 248 -40.47 33.10 42.09
N ILE A 249 -41.61 32.49 41.72
CA ILE A 249 -42.93 33.08 41.90
C ILE A 249 -43.86 32.12 42.63
N GLY A 250 -44.71 32.68 43.49
CA GLY A 250 -45.57 31.89 44.35
C GLY A 250 -44.80 31.14 45.45
N GLU A 251 -45.54 30.39 46.26
CA GLU A 251 -45.01 29.62 47.40
C GLU A 251 -44.47 28.25 46.98
N GLU A 252 -43.58 27.64 47.76
CA GLU A 252 -43.08 26.28 47.48
C GLU A 252 -44.13 25.21 47.83
N LYS A 253 -44.19 24.13 47.05
CA LYS A 253 -45.12 23.00 47.27
C LYS A 253 -44.35 21.68 47.45
N TYR A 254 -44.98 20.68 48.06
CA TYR A 254 -44.32 19.42 48.46
C TYR A 254 -45.09 18.19 48.00
N CYS A 255 -44.37 17.10 47.73
CA CYS A 255 -44.87 15.82 47.21
C CYS A 255 -44.16 14.66 47.93
N ASN A 256 -44.86 13.95 48.82
CA ASN A 256 -44.26 12.89 49.65
C ASN A 256 -44.60 11.50 49.09
N ASN A 257 -43.60 10.68 48.76
CA ASN A 257 -43.76 9.31 48.22
C ASN A 257 -44.85 9.21 47.15
N CYS A 258 -44.86 10.17 46.24
CA CYS A 258 -46.02 10.46 45.42
C CYS A 258 -45.95 9.81 44.05
N ALA A 259 -47.11 9.57 43.47
CA ALA A 259 -47.26 9.13 42.09
C ALA A 259 -48.26 10.05 41.39
N SER A 260 -47.84 10.73 40.33
CA SER A 260 -48.66 11.59 39.48
C SER A 260 -49.48 12.65 40.25
N THR A 261 -48.90 13.32 41.25
CA THR A 261 -49.58 14.33 42.06
C THR A 261 -49.58 15.71 41.38
N ASP A 262 -50.76 16.31 41.19
CA ASP A 262 -50.97 17.66 40.61
C ASP A 262 -50.69 18.77 41.63
N LEU A 263 -49.83 19.73 41.26
CA LEU A 263 -49.53 20.93 42.03
C LEU A 263 -49.81 22.19 41.19
N ASN A 264 -50.38 23.25 41.79
CA ASN A 264 -50.80 24.47 41.06
C ASN A 264 -50.55 25.83 41.77
N TRP A 265 -50.50 26.96 41.03
CA TRP A 265 -50.26 28.33 41.55
C TRP A 265 -51.08 29.38 40.79
N THR A 266 -51.69 30.37 41.47
CA THR A 266 -52.45 31.47 40.80
C THR A 266 -51.80 32.84 41.05
N ILE A 267 -51.50 33.61 40.00
CA ILE A 267 -50.71 34.86 40.02
C ILE A 267 -51.40 35.98 39.21
N ASN A 268 -51.29 37.24 39.68
CA ASN A 268 -51.84 38.44 39.03
C ASN A 268 -50.68 39.37 38.57
N PHE A 269 -50.89 40.09 37.46
CA PHE A 269 -49.84 40.87 36.78
C PHE A 269 -50.25 42.34 36.57
N ASN A 270 -49.28 43.26 36.54
CA ASN A 270 -49.47 44.71 36.38
C ASN A 270 -49.00 45.19 34.98
N CYS A 271 -49.22 46.47 34.63
CA CYS A 271 -48.76 47.00 33.33
C CYS A 271 -47.24 46.80 33.11
N THR A 272 -46.41 46.89 34.17
CA THR A 272 -44.96 46.65 34.06
C THR A 272 -44.59 45.22 33.70
N ASP A 273 -45.51 44.26 33.84
CA ASP A 273 -45.29 42.86 33.50
C ASP A 273 -45.71 42.54 32.05
N ILE A 274 -46.15 43.51 31.25
CA ILE A 274 -46.50 43.30 29.82
C ILE A 274 -45.28 42.77 29.06
N GLY A 275 -45.48 41.67 28.35
CA GLY A 275 -44.42 41.00 27.59
C GLY A 275 -44.58 39.48 27.55
N ASP A 276 -43.65 38.83 26.87
CA ASP A 276 -43.59 37.39 26.73
C ASP A 276 -42.68 36.80 27.82
N TRP A 277 -43.27 35.91 28.61
CA TRP A 277 -42.64 35.28 29.75
C TRP A 277 -42.52 33.79 29.53
N GLU A 278 -41.49 33.23 30.14
CA GLU A 278 -41.29 31.79 30.21
C GLU A 278 -41.40 31.33 31.68
N PHE A 279 -41.93 30.12 31.92
CA PHE A 279 -42.03 29.54 33.26
C PHE A 279 -41.39 28.15 33.36
N LYS A 280 -41.00 27.76 34.57
CA LYS A 280 -40.38 26.45 34.83
C LYS A 280 -40.70 25.90 36.20
N PHE A 281 -40.60 24.59 36.32
CA PHE A 281 -40.69 23.88 37.60
C PHE A 281 -39.36 23.23 37.95
N ASN A 282 -38.97 23.30 39.22
CA ASN A 282 -37.85 22.55 39.78
C ASN A 282 -38.37 21.66 40.91
N ALA A 283 -38.11 20.36 40.83
CA ALA A 283 -38.44 19.37 41.84
C ALA A 283 -37.15 18.80 42.44
N THR A 284 -36.96 18.89 43.75
CA THR A 284 -35.75 18.40 44.46
C THR A 284 -36.16 17.48 45.61
N ASP A 285 -35.59 16.29 45.71
CA ASP A 285 -35.85 15.37 46.81
C ASP A 285 -35.05 15.66 48.08
N ASN A 286 -35.37 14.95 49.16
CA ASN A 286 -34.71 15.12 50.46
C ASN A 286 -33.23 14.68 50.49
N ALA A 287 -32.76 13.95 49.48
CA ALA A 287 -31.36 13.58 49.30
C ALA A 287 -30.60 14.61 48.43
N GLY A 288 -31.31 15.64 47.94
CA GLY A 288 -30.75 16.73 47.14
C GLY A 288 -30.79 16.48 45.63
N TYR A 289 -31.44 15.41 45.17
CA TYR A 289 -31.55 15.10 43.74
C TYR A 289 -32.69 15.88 43.10
N ASN A 290 -32.42 16.52 41.97
CA ASN A 290 -33.36 17.44 41.36
C ASN A 290 -33.62 17.17 39.87
N THR A 291 -34.84 17.51 39.44
CA THR A 291 -35.32 17.47 38.06
C THR A 291 -36.00 18.79 37.73
N THR A 292 -35.74 19.34 36.55
CA THR A 292 -36.32 20.62 36.10
C THR A 292 -37.11 20.45 34.80
N ALA A 293 -38.35 20.93 34.78
CA ALA A 293 -39.20 20.97 33.59
C ALA A 293 -39.09 22.36 32.93
N TRP A 294 -38.60 22.37 31.69
CA TRP A 294 -38.29 23.56 30.88
C TRP A 294 -38.30 23.18 29.38
N ALA A 295 -38.53 24.14 28.48
CA ALA A 295 -38.52 23.95 27.00
C ALA A 295 -37.20 23.43 26.40
N SER A 296 -36.12 23.40 27.18
CA SER A 296 -34.80 22.84 26.83
C SER A 296 -34.19 22.09 28.02
N GLY A 297 -35.03 21.71 28.98
CA GLY A 297 -34.63 20.93 30.15
C GLY A 297 -34.51 19.45 29.81
N ILE A 298 -33.85 18.69 30.68
CA ILE A 298 -33.54 17.26 30.50
C ILE A 298 -34.81 16.43 30.20
N THR A 299 -35.96 16.88 30.69
CA THR A 299 -37.24 16.18 30.51
C THR A 299 -38.04 16.60 29.27
N ASN A 300 -37.74 17.75 28.63
CA ASN A 300 -38.48 18.29 27.48
C ASN A 300 -40.02 18.36 27.64
N GLU A 301 -40.52 18.47 28.86
CA GLU A 301 -41.97 18.50 29.22
C GLU A 301 -42.74 19.74 28.73
N CYS A 302 -42.08 20.64 28.01
CA CYS A 302 -42.64 21.85 27.44
C CYS A 302 -42.47 21.87 25.91
N MET A 303 -42.39 20.70 25.27
CA MET A 303 -42.12 20.52 23.83
C MET A 303 -43.13 19.58 23.16
N ASP A 304 -44.42 19.94 23.19
CA ASP A 304 -45.45 19.40 22.30
C ASP A 304 -46.53 20.45 21.95
N GLN A 305 -47.46 20.09 21.05
CA GLN A 305 -47.98 20.89 19.93
C GLN A 305 -48.56 22.29 20.20
N ASP A 306 -48.84 22.70 21.44
CA ASP A 306 -49.33 24.07 21.73
C ASP A 306 -48.78 24.69 23.06
N ASN A 307 -47.99 24.01 23.90
CA ASN A 307 -47.63 24.52 25.24
C ASN A 307 -46.11 24.63 25.48
N ASN A 308 -45.51 25.75 25.05
CA ASN A 308 -44.06 25.97 25.12
C ASN A 308 -43.55 26.47 26.48
N CYS A 309 -44.33 26.30 27.55
CA CYS A 309 -44.08 26.93 28.86
C CYS A 309 -43.83 28.44 28.77
N ILE A 310 -44.56 29.08 27.85
CA ILE A 310 -44.59 30.52 27.62
C ILE A 310 -45.97 31.08 27.93
N PHE A 311 -46.04 32.33 28.34
CA PHE A 311 -47.29 33.07 28.47
C PHE A 311 -47.03 34.56 28.25
N SER A 312 -48.02 35.27 27.73
CA SER A 312 -47.91 36.69 27.39
C SER A 312 -48.89 37.52 28.22
N ILE A 313 -48.38 38.59 28.83
CA ILE A 313 -49.22 39.62 29.43
C ILE A 313 -49.46 40.71 28.39
N LEU A 314 -50.72 40.94 28.04
CA LEU A 314 -51.16 41.84 26.99
C LEU A 314 -51.56 43.22 27.55
N LYS A 315 -51.66 44.20 26.65
CA LYS A 315 -52.25 45.52 26.95
C LYS A 315 -53.75 45.41 27.20
N ASP A 316 -54.28 46.40 27.91
CA ASP A 316 -55.70 46.49 28.30
C ASP A 316 -56.50 47.44 27.40
N ASP A 317 -57.83 47.39 27.39
CA ASP A 317 -58.67 48.23 26.55
C ASP A 317 -59.15 49.52 27.25
N VAL A 318 -59.25 50.62 26.50
CA VAL A 318 -59.73 51.93 26.97
C VAL A 318 -60.82 52.47 26.03
N ASN A 319 -61.70 53.32 26.53
CA ASN A 319 -62.78 53.99 25.77
C ASN A 319 -62.66 55.52 25.83
N ILE A 320 -62.67 56.24 24.69
CA ILE A 320 -62.51 57.71 24.62
C ILE A 320 -63.80 58.39 24.11
N THR A 321 -64.26 59.42 24.81
CA THR A 321 -65.54 60.10 24.58
C THR A 321 -65.37 61.61 24.36
N HIS A 322 -66.31 62.26 23.66
CA HIS A 322 -66.24 63.69 23.32
C HIS A 322 -66.74 64.63 24.42
N ILE A 323 -66.04 65.77 24.55
CA ILE A 323 -66.42 66.88 25.44
C ILE A 323 -66.77 68.16 24.63
N SER A 324 -65.89 68.71 23.80
CA SER A 324 -66.12 69.93 22.98
C SER A 324 -65.27 69.99 21.69
N GLY A 325 -65.61 70.89 20.73
CA GLY A 325 -64.80 71.19 19.53
C GLY A 325 -65.39 70.85 18.16
N ASN A 326 -66.55 70.17 18.13
CA ASN A 326 -67.26 69.82 16.89
C ASN A 326 -67.86 71.07 16.19
N GLN A 327 -67.74 71.16 14.86
CA GLN A 327 -68.18 72.28 13.98
C GLN A 327 -67.44 73.62 14.15
N SER A 328 -66.18 73.59 14.60
CA SER A 328 -65.33 74.77 14.76
C SER A 328 -64.76 75.30 13.43
N THR A 329 -64.13 76.48 13.42
CA THR A 329 -63.49 77.07 12.22
C THR A 329 -62.01 77.36 12.49
N ALA A 330 -61.14 77.07 11.52
CA ALA A 330 -59.70 77.27 11.59
C ALA A 330 -59.20 78.06 10.37
N THR A 331 -58.40 79.11 10.59
CA THR A 331 -57.71 79.90 9.54
C THR A 331 -56.20 79.91 9.80
N SER A 332 -55.37 80.38 8.85
CA SER A 332 -53.92 80.53 9.08
C SER A 332 -53.57 81.44 10.28
N GLU A 333 -54.53 82.19 10.82
CA GLU A 333 -54.37 83.12 11.95
C GLU A 333 -55.12 82.68 13.24
N ILE A 334 -56.16 81.83 13.14
CA ILE A 334 -57.03 81.46 14.28
C ILE A 334 -57.19 79.92 14.35
N PRO A 335 -56.69 79.24 15.40
CA PRO A 335 -56.82 77.79 15.57
C PRO A 335 -58.17 77.36 16.21
N ALA A 336 -58.57 76.11 15.99
CA ALA A 336 -59.80 75.49 16.52
C ALA A 336 -59.54 74.53 17.72
N GLU A 337 -60.38 74.51 18.76
CA GLU A 337 -60.22 73.63 19.95
C GLU A 337 -60.90 72.26 19.79
N PHE A 338 -60.24 71.17 20.22
CA PHE A 338 -60.70 69.78 20.30
C PHE A 338 -60.55 69.20 21.72
N HIS A 339 -61.59 68.58 22.31
CA HIS A 339 -61.58 68.11 23.72
C HIS A 339 -62.28 66.75 23.93
N LEU A 340 -61.59 65.78 24.55
CA LEU A 340 -62.04 64.38 24.78
C LEU A 340 -61.76 63.85 26.22
N ARG A 341 -62.27 62.66 26.59
CA ARG A 341 -62.05 61.98 27.90
C ARG A 341 -62.02 60.43 27.85
N ALA A 342 -61.10 59.76 28.55
CA ALA A 342 -60.82 58.30 28.54
C ALA A 342 -61.34 57.47 29.76
N TYR A 343 -61.63 56.16 29.57
CA TYR A 343 -62.16 55.19 30.57
C TYR A 343 -61.55 53.77 30.42
N ASP A 344 -61.02 53.17 31.50
CA ASP A 344 -60.37 51.84 31.56
C ASP A 344 -61.40 50.70 31.72
N LEU A 345 -61.35 49.68 30.84
CA LEU A 345 -62.36 48.64 30.74
C LEU A 345 -62.16 47.43 31.67
N SER A 346 -60.92 46.95 31.89
CA SER A 346 -60.72 45.80 32.80
C SER A 346 -60.79 46.20 34.26
N LYS A 347 -60.43 47.45 34.60
CA LYS A 347 -60.59 48.01 35.95
C LYS A 347 -61.98 48.61 36.18
N GLY A 348 -62.65 49.07 35.11
CA GLY A 348 -63.98 49.68 35.16
C GLY A 348 -64.02 51.08 35.80
N SER A 349 -63.10 51.98 35.42
CA SER A 349 -63.01 53.34 36.00
C SER A 349 -62.49 54.42 35.03
N TYR A 350 -62.85 55.71 35.28
CA TYR A 350 -62.23 56.89 34.64
C TYR A 350 -60.88 57.27 35.28
N ASP A 351 -60.49 56.61 36.37
CA ASP A 351 -59.20 56.78 37.02
C ASP A 351 -58.14 55.97 36.26
N ILE A 352 -57.60 56.62 35.24
CA ILE A 352 -56.55 56.04 34.40
C ILE A 352 -55.23 56.09 35.18
N SER A 353 -54.71 54.91 35.51
CA SER A 353 -53.47 54.76 36.29
C SER A 353 -52.23 55.28 35.56
N GLU A 354 -52.26 55.28 34.22
CA GLU A 354 -51.13 55.65 33.37
C GLU A 354 -51.57 56.72 32.36
N ILE A 355 -50.90 57.88 32.38
CA ILE A 355 -51.26 59.04 31.53
C ILE A 355 -51.26 58.63 30.04
N LEU A 356 -52.39 58.86 29.34
CA LEU A 356 -52.55 58.50 27.92
C LEU A 356 -52.23 59.69 27.03
N ASN A 357 -51.39 59.50 26.00
CA ASN A 357 -51.18 60.50 24.96
C ASN A 357 -52.22 60.31 23.84
N VAL A 358 -53.24 61.16 23.79
CA VAL A 358 -54.28 61.11 22.76
C VAL A 358 -53.88 62.02 21.61
N LYS A 359 -53.80 61.44 20.42
CA LYS A 359 -53.56 62.14 19.16
C LYS A 359 -54.86 62.61 18.54
N PHE A 360 -54.78 63.64 17.71
CA PHE A 360 -55.91 64.22 17.01
C PHE A 360 -55.61 64.23 15.51
N ASP A 361 -56.54 63.71 14.71
CA ASP A 361 -56.49 63.78 13.26
C ASP A 361 -57.54 64.75 12.72
N VAL A 362 -57.26 65.37 11.57
CA VAL A 362 -58.21 66.18 10.79
C VAL A 362 -58.13 65.77 9.31
N THR A 363 -59.23 65.76 8.58
CA THR A 363 -59.20 65.48 7.13
C THR A 363 -58.70 66.68 6.34
N ASN A 364 -58.02 66.44 5.21
CA ASN A 364 -57.57 67.52 4.34
C ASN A 364 -58.29 67.49 2.99
N ILE A 365 -58.04 66.46 2.18
CA ILE A 365 -58.73 66.24 0.90
C ILE A 365 -59.50 64.92 1.02
N GLY A 366 -60.81 64.95 0.76
CA GLY A 366 -61.70 63.80 0.97
C GLY A 366 -61.88 63.43 2.45
N ASP A 367 -62.10 62.14 2.71
CA ASP A 367 -62.33 61.57 4.05
C ASP A 367 -61.06 60.99 4.70
N ILE A 368 -59.88 61.37 4.19
CA ILE A 368 -58.58 60.90 4.69
C ILE A 368 -58.14 61.80 5.85
N PHE A 369 -58.05 61.20 7.04
CA PHE A 369 -57.58 61.83 8.27
C PHE A 369 -56.04 61.90 8.31
N GLN A 370 -55.50 63.06 8.64
CA GLN A 370 -54.07 63.27 8.93
C GLN A 370 -53.87 63.79 10.36
N THR A 371 -52.84 63.33 11.04
CA THR A 371 -52.55 63.72 12.42
C THR A 371 -52.06 65.16 12.51
N VAL A 372 -52.77 65.96 13.30
CA VAL A 372 -52.49 67.39 13.48
C VAL A 372 -51.78 67.70 14.78
N GLY A 373 -51.82 66.78 15.74
CA GLY A 373 -51.10 66.89 17.00
C GLY A 373 -51.60 65.91 18.05
N ASN A 374 -51.19 66.11 19.31
CA ASN A 374 -51.53 65.23 20.43
C ASN A 374 -51.49 66.00 21.76
N ASN A 375 -52.13 65.45 22.80
CA ASN A 375 -51.97 65.91 24.18
C ASN A 375 -52.22 64.75 25.17
N ASN A 376 -51.78 64.93 26.42
CA ASN A 376 -51.89 63.93 27.48
C ASN A 376 -53.21 64.05 28.26
N THR A 377 -53.78 62.91 28.68
CA THR A 377 -54.89 62.89 29.62
C THR A 377 -54.44 63.28 31.03
N ASN A 378 -55.28 63.96 31.79
CA ASN A 378 -55.07 64.06 33.23
C ASN A 378 -55.51 62.77 33.97
N SER A 379 -55.29 62.69 35.29
CA SER A 379 -55.64 61.51 36.11
C SER A 379 -57.12 61.13 36.10
N SER A 380 -58.01 62.05 35.71
CA SER A 380 -59.44 61.83 35.54
C SER A 380 -59.86 61.50 34.11
N GLY A 381 -58.89 61.33 33.21
CA GLY A 381 -59.04 60.93 31.82
C GLY A 381 -59.21 62.06 30.79
N ASN A 382 -59.21 63.35 31.14
CA ASN A 382 -59.52 64.47 30.20
C ASN A 382 -58.31 64.94 29.36
N VAL A 383 -58.52 65.29 28.08
CA VAL A 383 -57.48 65.76 27.12
C VAL A 383 -57.99 66.86 26.16
N LEU A 384 -57.19 67.93 25.94
CA LEU A 384 -57.53 69.12 25.11
C LEU A 384 -56.46 69.42 24.04
N PHE A 385 -56.82 69.91 22.84
CA PHE A 385 -55.89 70.25 21.74
C PHE A 385 -56.37 71.44 20.89
N TYR A 386 -55.46 72.23 20.28
CA TYR A 386 -55.77 73.38 19.41
C TYR A 386 -55.18 73.20 17.99
N PHE A 387 -56.03 73.21 16.95
CA PHE A 387 -55.71 72.90 15.55
C PHE A 387 -55.48 74.15 14.68
N ASN A 388 -54.31 74.24 14.02
CA ASN A 388 -53.95 75.26 13.01
C ASN A 388 -53.95 74.64 11.59
N PRO A 389 -54.59 75.26 10.58
CA PRO A 389 -54.81 74.64 9.27
C PRO A 389 -53.70 74.87 8.23
N SER A 390 -52.48 75.27 8.63
CA SER A 390 -51.36 75.38 7.70
C SER A 390 -51.15 74.06 6.92
N GLY A 391 -51.14 74.12 5.58
CA GLY A 391 -51.05 72.93 4.70
C GLY A 391 -52.37 72.20 4.43
N PHE A 392 -53.52 72.74 4.86
CA PHE A 392 -54.84 72.18 4.58
C PHE A 392 -55.60 72.97 3.51
N THR A 393 -56.11 72.28 2.50
CA THR A 393 -57.00 72.84 1.48
C THR A 393 -58.26 73.44 2.08
N SER A 394 -58.82 74.44 1.40
CA SER A 394 -60.05 75.10 1.81
C SER A 394 -61.24 74.13 1.90
N GLY A 395 -62.18 74.38 2.83
CA GLY A 395 -63.44 73.62 2.99
C GLY A 395 -63.65 72.93 4.35
N THR A 396 -64.80 72.28 4.52
CA THR A 396 -65.15 71.55 5.76
C THR A 396 -64.41 70.21 5.83
N LYS A 397 -63.77 69.98 6.97
CA LYS A 397 -62.97 68.81 7.33
C LYS A 397 -63.60 68.06 8.50
N LYS A 398 -63.23 66.80 8.68
CA LYS A 398 -63.61 65.98 9.84
C LYS A 398 -62.44 65.87 10.81
N TRP A 399 -62.66 65.79 12.11
CA TRP A 399 -61.61 65.54 13.11
C TRP A 399 -61.97 64.41 14.07
N LYS A 400 -60.99 63.69 14.60
CA LYS A 400 -61.19 62.62 15.59
C LYS A 400 -59.98 62.58 16.52
N GLY A 401 -60.14 62.07 17.74
CA GLY A 401 -59.01 61.74 18.60
C GLY A 401 -58.82 60.25 18.73
N TYR A 402 -57.58 59.83 18.87
CA TYR A 402 -57.23 58.43 18.98
C TYR A 402 -56.00 58.24 19.84
N LEU A 403 -55.98 57.14 20.59
CA LEU A 403 -54.80 56.60 21.23
C LEU A 403 -54.24 55.55 20.29
N ASP A 404 -53.00 55.71 19.82
CA ASP A 404 -52.32 54.70 19.01
C ASP A 404 -51.19 53.99 19.75
N LEU A 405 -50.44 54.72 20.58
CA LEU A 405 -49.27 54.23 21.28
C LEU A 405 -49.40 54.47 22.79
N SER A 406 -49.89 53.44 23.49
CA SER A 406 -49.74 53.31 24.93
C SER A 406 -48.94 52.04 25.24
N SER A 407 -48.07 52.09 26.24
CA SER A 407 -47.40 50.90 26.76
C SER A 407 -48.38 49.95 27.45
N CYS A 408 -49.45 50.48 28.05
CA CYS A 408 -50.39 49.73 28.87
C CYS A 408 -51.74 49.45 28.20
N TYR A 409 -52.18 50.30 27.27
CA TYR A 409 -53.51 50.19 26.67
C TYR A 409 -53.47 49.98 25.15
N ASN A 410 -54.45 49.25 24.63
CA ASN A 410 -54.70 49.08 23.22
C ASN A 410 -55.17 50.40 22.60
N SER A 411 -54.96 50.52 21.29
CA SER A 411 -55.36 51.70 20.55
C SER A 411 -56.87 51.86 20.55
N TYR A 412 -57.35 53.10 20.72
CA TYR A 412 -58.78 53.43 20.64
C TYR A 412 -58.97 54.68 19.80
N THR A 413 -60.01 54.73 18.96
CA THR A 413 -60.35 55.90 18.14
C THR A 413 -61.76 56.38 18.47
N SER A 414 -61.91 57.68 18.72
CA SER A 414 -63.21 58.32 18.95
C SER A 414 -64.07 58.35 17.67
N GLN A 415 -65.31 58.81 17.80
CA GLN A 415 -66.13 59.16 16.64
C GLN A 415 -65.53 60.37 15.88
N ASN A 416 -66.07 60.62 14.67
CA ASN A 416 -65.68 61.76 13.84
C ASN A 416 -66.54 63.00 14.13
N TYR A 417 -65.88 64.14 14.29
CA TYR A 417 -66.39 65.49 14.48
C TYR A 417 -66.01 66.36 13.26
N SER A 418 -66.36 67.65 13.17
CA SER A 418 -66.06 68.53 12.01
C SER A 418 -65.37 69.87 12.33
N VAL A 419 -64.65 70.45 11.36
CA VAL A 419 -63.94 71.76 11.43
C VAL A 419 -63.78 72.41 10.01
N SER A 420 -63.84 73.73 9.83
CA SER A 420 -63.75 74.41 8.48
C SER A 420 -62.41 75.17 8.21
N VAL A 421 -61.83 75.14 6.98
CA VAL A 421 -60.43 75.55 6.61
C VAL A 421 -60.27 76.44 5.31
N SER A 422 -59.14 77.19 5.06
CA SER A 422 -58.84 78.06 3.85
C SER A 422 -57.31 78.42 3.49
N VAL A 423 -56.64 78.06 2.32
CA VAL A 423 -55.17 78.37 1.85
C VAL A 423 -54.74 78.28 0.28
N ASN A 424 -53.48 78.61 -0.21
CA ASN A 424 -52.82 78.54 -1.61
C ASN A 424 -51.31 78.03 -1.65
N ALA A 425 -50.78 77.24 -2.63
CA ALA A 425 -49.47 76.49 -2.55
C ALA A 425 -48.67 76.18 -3.89
N ALA A 426 -47.56 75.40 -3.83
CA ALA A 426 -46.60 75.07 -4.92
C ALA A 426 -46.61 73.57 -5.29
N PRO A 427 -46.12 73.12 -6.47
CA PRO A 427 -46.12 71.71 -6.83
C PRO A 427 -45.18 70.90 -5.93
N THR A 428 -45.59 69.68 -5.59
CA THR A 428 -44.90 68.80 -4.65
C THR A 428 -44.46 67.51 -5.32
N GLY A 429 -43.23 67.08 -5.05
CA GLY A 429 -42.70 65.77 -5.42
C GLY A 429 -42.44 64.93 -4.16
N THR A 430 -42.95 63.70 -4.13
CA THR A 430 -42.79 62.76 -3.01
C THR A 430 -42.56 61.34 -3.51
N ASN A 431 -42.12 60.44 -2.63
CA ASN A 431 -41.82 59.04 -2.96
C ASN A 431 -40.78 58.91 -4.09
N GLU A 432 -39.75 59.77 -4.07
CA GLU A 432 -38.64 59.66 -4.98
C GLU A 432 -37.87 58.36 -4.74
N VAL A 433 -37.73 57.53 -5.75
CA VAL A 433 -37.02 56.25 -5.67
C VAL A 433 -36.16 56.02 -6.90
N VAL A 434 -35.09 55.26 -6.70
CA VAL A 434 -34.20 54.69 -7.72
C VAL A 434 -34.17 53.18 -7.50
N ASN A 435 -34.44 52.39 -8.54
CA ASN A 435 -34.58 50.93 -8.46
C ASN A 435 -35.47 50.44 -7.29
N GLY A 436 -36.52 51.20 -6.97
CA GLY A 436 -37.50 50.87 -5.93
C GLY A 436 -37.13 51.30 -4.51
N VAL A 437 -35.95 51.90 -4.27
CA VAL A 437 -35.52 52.40 -2.95
C VAL A 437 -35.28 53.91 -2.97
N THR A 438 -35.47 54.58 -1.82
CA THR A 438 -35.31 56.04 -1.69
C THR A 438 -33.86 56.52 -1.66
N SER A 439 -32.92 55.66 -1.24
CA SER A 439 -31.49 55.97 -1.22
C SER A 439 -30.70 54.67 -1.10
N GLY A 440 -29.48 54.65 -1.64
CA GLY A 440 -28.56 53.52 -1.52
C GLY A 440 -28.82 52.38 -2.50
N ALA A 441 -29.52 52.62 -3.62
CA ALA A 441 -29.55 51.63 -4.70
C ALA A 441 -28.13 51.39 -5.23
N ILE A 442 -27.84 50.13 -5.52
CA ILE A 442 -26.56 49.66 -6.07
C ILE A 442 -26.90 48.79 -7.28
N ALA A 443 -26.24 49.05 -8.41
CA ALA A 443 -26.35 48.27 -9.64
C ALA A 443 -25.15 48.58 -10.56
N GLY A 444 -24.92 47.73 -11.55
CA GLY A 444 -23.89 47.94 -12.57
C GLY A 444 -24.13 49.18 -13.44
N TRP A 445 -23.07 49.66 -14.11
CA TRP A 445 -23.20 50.72 -15.12
C TRP A 445 -23.89 50.21 -16.40
N GLY A 446 -23.85 48.90 -16.67
CA GLY A 446 -24.54 48.25 -17.78
C GLY A 446 -26.04 47.99 -17.56
N GLU A 447 -26.56 48.22 -16.34
CA GLU A 447 -27.96 47.96 -16.00
C GLU A 447 -28.94 49.08 -16.42
N VAL A 448 -30.23 48.73 -16.48
CA VAL A 448 -31.31 49.72 -16.64
C VAL A 448 -31.71 50.28 -15.28
N TRP A 449 -31.40 51.55 -15.05
CA TRP A 449 -31.73 52.27 -13.84
C TRP A 449 -33.12 52.91 -13.94
N ASN A 450 -34.00 52.58 -13.00
CA ASN A 450 -35.38 53.05 -12.96
C ASN A 450 -35.57 54.08 -11.86
N PHE A 451 -35.76 55.34 -12.24
CA PHE A 451 -36.06 56.43 -11.31
C PHE A 451 -37.55 56.75 -11.37
N SER A 452 -38.16 57.09 -10.23
CA SER A 452 -39.52 57.60 -10.24
C SER A 452 -39.81 58.56 -9.11
N VAL A 453 -40.80 59.43 -9.32
CA VAL A 453 -41.33 60.37 -8.33
C VAL A 453 -42.83 60.50 -8.52
N ASN A 454 -43.55 60.68 -7.41
CA ASN A 454 -44.95 61.03 -7.44
C ASN A 454 -45.07 62.55 -7.31
N ALA A 455 -45.70 63.21 -8.29
CA ALA A 455 -45.80 64.66 -8.34
C ALA A 455 -47.24 65.15 -8.54
N SER A 456 -47.58 66.27 -7.89
CA SER A 456 -48.86 66.98 -8.03
C SER A 456 -48.78 68.41 -7.53
N ASP A 457 -49.72 69.22 -7.96
CA ASP A 457 -49.92 70.61 -7.56
C ASP A 457 -51.29 70.77 -6.87
N SER A 458 -51.32 71.13 -5.58
CA SER A 458 -52.54 71.14 -4.75
C SER A 458 -53.65 72.08 -5.22
N ASP A 459 -53.29 73.05 -6.04
CA ASP A 459 -54.10 74.16 -6.55
C ASP A 459 -54.65 73.80 -7.95
N GLY A 460 -54.01 72.81 -8.59
CA GLY A 460 -54.33 72.31 -9.92
C GLY A 460 -53.53 72.97 -11.05
N ASP A 461 -52.46 73.71 -10.73
CA ASP A 461 -51.62 74.36 -11.73
C ASP A 461 -50.82 73.34 -12.56
N LEU A 462 -50.52 73.70 -13.82
CA LEU A 462 -49.71 72.87 -14.72
C LEU A 462 -48.24 72.94 -14.31
N PHE A 463 -47.49 71.83 -14.36
CA PHE A 463 -46.08 71.81 -13.95
C PHE A 463 -45.19 70.85 -14.77
N ASN A 464 -43.88 71.06 -14.74
CA ASN A 464 -42.87 70.15 -15.30
C ASN A 464 -42.11 69.42 -14.20
N VAL A 465 -41.67 68.18 -14.46
CA VAL A 465 -40.84 67.33 -13.59
C VAL A 465 -39.58 66.92 -14.35
N THR A 466 -38.42 67.29 -13.83
CA THR A 466 -37.12 66.97 -14.45
C THR A 466 -36.28 66.10 -13.54
N LEU A 467 -35.79 64.96 -14.04
CA LEU A 467 -34.80 64.13 -13.37
C LEU A 467 -33.41 64.75 -13.54
N ARG A 468 -32.71 64.97 -12.42
CA ARG A 468 -31.34 65.45 -12.37
C ARG A 468 -30.43 64.41 -11.74
N ILE A 469 -29.32 64.08 -12.41
CA ILE A 469 -28.33 63.11 -11.90
C ILE A 469 -26.96 63.77 -11.79
N ASN A 470 -26.21 63.44 -10.75
CA ASN A 470 -24.83 63.85 -10.54
C ASN A 470 -23.95 62.62 -10.28
N THR A 471 -23.01 62.34 -11.19
CA THR A 471 -22.03 61.24 -11.06
C THR A 471 -20.65 61.71 -10.59
N GLY A 472 -20.53 62.99 -10.17
CA GLY A 472 -19.28 63.61 -9.68
C GLY A 472 -18.92 64.92 -10.38
N LEU A 473 -19.61 65.26 -11.48
CA LEU A 473 -19.37 66.48 -12.27
C LEU A 473 -20.43 67.58 -12.07
N GLY A 474 -21.36 67.39 -11.13
CA GLY A 474 -22.51 68.27 -10.89
C GLY A 474 -23.82 67.67 -11.40
N PHE A 475 -24.95 68.26 -11.00
CA PHE A 475 -26.28 67.82 -11.46
C PHE A 475 -26.51 68.23 -12.92
N VAL A 476 -26.83 67.25 -13.75
CA VAL A 476 -27.25 67.45 -15.14
C VAL A 476 -28.71 67.02 -15.33
N ASP A 477 -29.44 67.75 -16.16
CA ASP A 477 -30.83 67.43 -16.52
C ASP A 477 -30.82 66.24 -17.49
N VAL A 478 -31.44 65.14 -17.09
CA VAL A 478 -31.41 63.88 -17.85
C VAL A 478 -32.64 63.74 -18.73
N GLU A 479 -33.83 63.96 -18.16
CA GLU A 479 -35.10 63.88 -18.87
C GLU A 479 -36.17 64.71 -18.14
N THR A 480 -37.06 65.37 -18.89
CA THR A 480 -38.18 66.17 -18.38
C THR A 480 -39.51 65.61 -18.85
N LYS A 481 -40.51 65.56 -17.96
CA LYS A 481 -41.90 65.18 -18.24
C LYS A 481 -42.85 66.27 -17.74
N SER A 482 -43.97 66.47 -18.43
CA SER A 482 -44.93 67.53 -18.11
C SER A 482 -46.23 66.97 -17.55
N CYS A 483 -46.80 67.66 -16.56
CA CYS A 483 -48.20 67.54 -16.18
C CYS A 483 -49.01 68.57 -16.98
N ILE A 484 -49.91 68.09 -17.83
CA ILE A 484 -50.68 68.93 -18.78
C ILE A 484 -52.19 68.94 -18.52
N SER A 485 -52.68 68.11 -17.61
CA SER A 485 -54.08 68.04 -17.18
C SER A 485 -54.18 67.25 -15.86
N ASP A 486 -55.20 67.52 -15.05
CA ASP A 486 -55.45 66.85 -13.76
C ASP A 486 -54.26 66.91 -12.78
N CYS A 487 -53.52 68.03 -12.79
CA CYS A 487 -52.29 68.21 -12.03
C CYS A 487 -52.48 68.28 -10.50
N SER A 488 -53.72 68.42 -10.04
CA SER A 488 -54.10 68.24 -8.63
C SER A 488 -54.09 66.80 -8.14
N THR A 489 -53.93 65.83 -9.05
CA THR A 489 -53.84 64.41 -8.69
C THR A 489 -52.39 63.95 -8.66
N LEU A 490 -52.02 63.29 -7.56
CA LEU A 490 -50.69 62.72 -7.38
C LEU A 490 -50.41 61.67 -8.45
N THR A 491 -49.53 62.00 -9.39
CA THR A 491 -49.22 61.17 -10.57
C THR A 491 -47.77 60.68 -10.51
N LYS A 492 -47.55 59.41 -10.83
CA LYS A 492 -46.21 58.81 -10.86
C LYS A 492 -45.52 59.06 -12.20
N TYR A 493 -44.34 59.63 -12.16
CA TYR A 493 -43.45 59.81 -13.30
C TYR A 493 -42.29 58.83 -13.21
N ASN A 494 -42.10 58.00 -14.24
CA ASN A 494 -41.01 57.02 -14.30
C ASN A 494 -39.99 57.44 -15.36
N PHE A 495 -38.72 57.22 -15.10
CA PHE A 495 -37.58 57.56 -15.95
C PHE A 495 -36.64 56.36 -16.00
N ASN A 496 -36.29 55.91 -17.21
CA ASN A 496 -35.48 54.70 -17.40
C ASN A 496 -34.17 55.09 -18.08
N ILE A 497 -33.06 54.89 -17.38
CA ILE A 497 -31.72 55.28 -17.82
C ILE A 497 -30.91 54.02 -18.08
N SER A 498 -30.46 53.83 -19.32
CA SER A 498 -29.70 52.65 -19.75
C SER A 498 -28.40 53.02 -20.49
N ASN A 499 -27.94 54.27 -20.33
CA ASN A 499 -26.81 54.83 -21.06
C ASN A 499 -25.68 55.30 -20.12
N PHE A 500 -25.66 54.80 -18.88
CA PHE A 500 -24.45 54.96 -18.08
C PHE A 500 -23.29 54.25 -18.79
N LEU A 501 -22.12 54.88 -18.71
CA LEU A 501 -20.88 54.36 -19.26
C LEU A 501 -19.99 53.96 -18.09
N CYS A 502 -18.98 53.13 -18.35
CA CYS A 502 -17.95 52.82 -17.36
C CYS A 502 -17.34 54.08 -16.68
N ALA A 503 -17.23 55.20 -17.40
CA ALA A 503 -16.77 56.47 -16.83
C ALA A 503 -17.67 57.05 -15.73
N ASN A 504 -18.89 56.51 -15.56
CA ASN A 504 -19.85 56.89 -14.54
C ASN A 504 -19.80 56.00 -13.29
N VAL A 505 -18.97 54.95 -13.26
CA VAL A 505 -18.78 54.11 -12.06
C VAL A 505 -18.32 54.98 -10.90
N THR A 506 -19.13 55.04 -9.84
CA THR A 506 -18.90 55.90 -8.67
C THR A 506 -19.73 55.44 -7.49
N SER A 507 -19.14 55.52 -6.30
CA SER A 507 -19.79 55.15 -5.04
C SER A 507 -20.64 56.27 -4.42
N SER A 508 -20.74 57.43 -5.08
CA SER A 508 -21.37 58.62 -4.52
C SER A 508 -22.27 59.36 -5.53
N ALA A 509 -22.90 58.65 -6.45
CA ALA A 509 -23.84 59.26 -7.39
C ALA A 509 -25.06 59.82 -6.64
N GLN A 510 -25.68 60.87 -7.17
CA GLN A 510 -26.86 61.50 -6.58
C GLN A 510 -27.95 61.74 -7.61
N TYR A 511 -29.21 61.63 -7.19
CA TYR A 511 -30.36 62.00 -8.01
C TYR A 511 -31.31 62.93 -7.24
N LYS A 512 -32.04 63.77 -7.96
CA LYS A 512 -33.17 64.57 -7.45
C LYS A 512 -34.13 64.93 -8.57
N PHE A 513 -35.31 65.40 -8.20
CA PHE A 513 -36.32 65.90 -9.12
C PHE A 513 -36.55 67.41 -8.92
N TYR A 514 -36.58 68.13 -10.03
CA TYR A 514 -36.89 69.57 -10.09
C TYR A 514 -38.29 69.76 -10.66
N LEU A 515 -39.17 70.44 -9.91
CA LEU A 515 -40.54 70.72 -10.27
C LEU A 515 -40.78 72.23 -10.37
N ILE A 516 -41.53 72.66 -11.38
CA ILE A 516 -41.89 74.08 -11.57
C ILE A 516 -43.28 74.19 -12.20
N ASP A 517 -44.16 74.98 -11.58
CA ASP A 517 -45.51 75.24 -12.08
C ASP A 517 -45.55 76.38 -13.12
N SER A 518 -46.74 76.59 -13.70
CA SER A 518 -47.02 77.66 -14.66
C SER A 518 -46.97 79.07 -14.07
N ASN A 519 -47.05 79.20 -12.74
CA ASN A 519 -46.94 80.45 -12.00
C ASN A 519 -45.50 80.74 -11.54
N LEU A 520 -44.53 79.93 -12.00
CA LEU A 520 -43.11 80.01 -11.71
C LEU A 520 -42.76 79.77 -10.23
N ILE A 521 -43.63 79.08 -9.49
CA ILE A 521 -43.32 78.58 -8.16
C ILE A 521 -42.76 77.17 -8.32
N SER A 522 -41.57 76.95 -7.74
CA SER A 522 -40.80 75.73 -7.94
C SER A 522 -40.52 75.02 -6.63
N SER A 523 -40.31 73.70 -6.72
CA SER A 523 -39.81 72.88 -5.63
C SER A 523 -38.75 71.88 -6.12
N GLU A 524 -37.94 71.38 -5.20
CA GLU A 524 -36.99 70.29 -5.47
C GLU A 524 -37.15 69.20 -4.41
N THR A 525 -36.99 67.95 -4.83
CA THR A 525 -36.83 66.85 -3.87
C THR A 525 -35.45 66.91 -3.24
N THR A 526 -35.30 66.30 -2.06
CA THR A 526 -33.98 66.15 -1.43
C THR A 526 -33.06 65.32 -2.32
N ALA A 527 -31.79 65.71 -2.45
CA ALA A 527 -30.79 64.92 -3.16
C ALA A 527 -30.56 63.58 -2.42
N ARG A 528 -30.71 62.48 -3.15
CA ARG A 528 -30.54 61.12 -2.63
C ARG A 528 -29.36 60.45 -3.30
N THR A 529 -28.64 59.62 -2.56
CA THR A 529 -27.43 58.94 -3.05
C THR A 529 -27.76 57.56 -3.62
N PHE A 530 -26.99 57.14 -4.61
CA PHE A 530 -26.97 55.78 -5.14
C PHE A 530 -25.54 55.45 -5.61
N GLN A 531 -25.26 54.19 -5.89
CA GLN A 531 -23.92 53.72 -6.30
C GLN A 531 -24.00 53.02 -7.64
N ILE A 532 -23.20 53.50 -8.59
CA ILE A 532 -22.99 52.81 -9.86
C ILE A 532 -21.70 52.00 -9.68
N GLU A 533 -21.83 50.68 -9.58
CA GLU A 533 -20.69 49.80 -9.40
C GLU A 533 -20.13 49.27 -10.74
N LYS A 534 -19.00 48.57 -10.66
CA LYS A 534 -18.43 47.85 -11.82
C LYS A 534 -19.35 46.70 -12.19
N ASP A 535 -19.37 46.33 -13.47
CA ASP A 535 -20.23 45.27 -13.98
C ASP A 535 -19.68 43.87 -13.64
N ASP A 536 -20.59 42.92 -13.46
CA ASP A 536 -20.32 41.50 -13.22
C ASP A 536 -20.02 40.77 -14.55
N ILE A 537 -19.04 39.87 -14.54
CA ILE A 537 -18.59 39.16 -15.75
C ILE A 537 -18.50 37.65 -15.56
N LEU A 538 -18.67 36.92 -16.67
CA LEU A 538 -18.57 35.46 -16.74
C LEU A 538 -17.54 35.04 -17.79
N PHE A 539 -16.64 34.14 -17.41
CA PHE A 539 -15.79 33.40 -18.34
C PHE A 539 -16.48 32.11 -18.78
N GLU A 540 -16.62 31.91 -20.08
CA GLU A 540 -17.03 30.64 -20.68
C GLU A 540 -15.79 29.94 -21.25
N ASN A 541 -15.52 28.71 -20.81
CA ASN A 541 -14.49 27.86 -21.40
C ASN A 541 -14.95 27.36 -22.77
N ILE A 542 -14.19 27.69 -23.82
CA ILE A 542 -14.48 27.28 -25.19
C ILE A 542 -13.58 26.13 -25.63
N PHE A 543 -12.28 26.19 -25.29
CA PHE A 543 -11.29 25.22 -25.78
C PHE A 543 -10.03 25.20 -24.91
N GLY A 544 -9.37 24.04 -24.85
CA GLY A 544 -8.06 23.85 -24.19
C GLY A 544 -8.10 23.06 -22.88
N ASN A 545 -9.27 22.74 -22.32
CA ASN A 545 -9.33 21.89 -21.13
C ASN A 545 -9.10 20.41 -21.46
N ASN A 546 -8.33 19.72 -20.63
CA ASN A 546 -7.88 18.33 -20.77
C ASN A 546 -7.12 18.06 -22.09
N THR A 547 -6.44 19.06 -22.64
CA THR A 547 -5.56 18.88 -23.80
C THR A 547 -4.16 18.42 -23.36
N ILE A 548 -3.36 18.03 -24.35
CA ILE A 548 -1.95 17.67 -24.16
C ILE A 548 -1.11 18.71 -24.87
N ALA A 549 -0.19 19.33 -24.13
CA ALA A 549 0.79 20.25 -24.65
C ALA A 549 2.14 19.57 -24.80
N ASN A 550 2.87 19.88 -25.87
CA ASN A 550 4.25 19.41 -26.07
C ASN A 550 5.23 20.56 -25.81
N ARG A 551 6.24 20.34 -24.96
CA ARG A 551 7.28 21.32 -24.64
C ARG A 551 8.37 21.42 -25.70
N THR A 552 8.45 20.46 -26.62
CA THR A 552 9.52 20.44 -27.61
C THR A 552 9.15 21.16 -28.90
N GLY A 553 10.05 22.02 -29.34
CA GLY A 553 9.94 22.73 -30.61
C GLY A 553 9.02 23.95 -30.57
N ASN A 554 8.71 24.53 -31.74
CA ASN A 554 7.76 25.63 -31.85
C ASN A 554 6.36 25.07 -32.08
N GLN A 555 5.77 24.47 -31.03
CA GLN A 555 4.39 24.01 -31.03
C GLN A 555 3.61 24.83 -30.01
N THR A 556 2.42 25.29 -30.39
CA THR A 556 1.56 26.07 -29.50
C THR A 556 0.25 25.34 -29.25
N ASP A 557 -0.15 25.28 -28.00
CA ASP A 557 -1.47 24.79 -27.61
C ASP A 557 -2.45 25.94 -27.43
N LEU A 558 -3.63 25.76 -27.99
CA LEU A 558 -4.65 26.79 -28.02
C LEU A 558 -5.58 26.67 -26.82
N PHE A 559 -5.72 27.76 -26.08
CA PHE A 559 -6.71 27.95 -25.02
C PHE A 559 -7.64 29.09 -25.41
N ILE A 560 -8.95 28.89 -25.25
CA ILE A 560 -9.94 29.90 -25.62
C ILE A 560 -10.94 30.07 -24.48
N PHE A 561 -11.08 31.31 -24.03
CA PHE A 561 -12.22 31.74 -23.24
C PHE A 561 -13.09 32.69 -24.06
N ARG A 562 -14.36 32.80 -23.66
CA ARG A 562 -15.25 33.86 -24.10
C ARG A 562 -15.76 34.62 -22.88
N VAL A 563 -15.72 35.95 -22.92
CA VAL A 563 -16.09 36.79 -21.77
C VAL A 563 -17.43 37.48 -22.02
N LYS A 564 -18.34 37.32 -21.08
CA LYS A 564 -19.69 37.87 -21.12
C LYS A 564 -19.91 38.84 -19.96
N ASP A 565 -20.49 39.99 -20.26
CA ASP A 565 -21.02 40.94 -19.31
C ASP A 565 -22.42 40.47 -18.88
N LEU A 566 -22.61 40.23 -17.59
CA LEU A 566 -23.85 39.66 -17.07
C LEU A 566 -24.97 40.70 -16.92
N ASP A 567 -24.62 41.99 -16.80
CA ASP A 567 -25.57 43.06 -16.50
C ASP A 567 -26.35 43.50 -17.74
N ASN A 568 -25.66 43.63 -18.87
CA ASN A 568 -26.30 43.91 -20.17
C ASN A 568 -26.49 42.66 -21.06
N GLY A 569 -25.93 41.52 -20.65
CA GLY A 569 -26.05 40.24 -21.34
C GLY A 569 -25.23 40.10 -22.64
N ASN A 570 -24.43 41.10 -22.99
CA ASN A 570 -23.61 41.10 -24.19
C ASN A 570 -22.23 40.47 -23.95
N TYR A 571 -21.59 40.05 -25.03
CA TYR A 571 -20.19 39.63 -24.98
C TYR A 571 -19.27 40.85 -25.09
N PHE A 572 -18.07 40.73 -24.53
CA PHE A 572 -17.08 41.78 -24.62
C PHE A 572 -16.78 42.17 -26.07
N ASP A 573 -16.67 43.47 -26.31
CA ASP A 573 -16.16 44.01 -27.57
C ASP A 573 -14.66 43.70 -27.74
N SER A 574 -14.12 44.01 -28.92
CA SER A 574 -12.70 43.77 -29.19
C SER A 574 -11.78 44.67 -28.36
N GLY A 575 -10.63 44.12 -27.95
CA GLY A 575 -9.55 44.89 -27.32
C GLY A 575 -9.57 44.90 -25.79
N LYS A 576 -10.42 44.10 -25.14
CA LYS A 576 -10.41 43.97 -23.67
C LYS A 576 -9.34 42.97 -23.24
N ASN A 577 -8.52 43.36 -22.28
CA ASN A 577 -7.38 42.58 -21.81
C ASN A 577 -7.84 41.46 -20.87
N VAL A 578 -7.37 40.23 -21.12
CA VAL A 578 -7.47 39.07 -20.23
C VAL A 578 -6.07 38.55 -19.99
N THR A 579 -5.70 38.37 -18.72
CA THR A 579 -4.40 37.82 -18.36
C THR A 579 -4.52 36.31 -18.21
N PHE A 580 -3.79 35.55 -19.03
CA PHE A 580 -3.66 34.10 -18.90
C PHE A 580 -2.50 33.80 -17.98
N LYS A 581 -2.72 32.97 -16.96
CA LYS A 581 -1.68 32.47 -16.07
C LYS A 581 -1.61 30.96 -16.14
N THR A 582 -0.40 30.44 -16.32
CA THR A 582 -0.15 29.00 -16.44
C THR A 582 0.80 28.55 -15.35
N THR A 583 0.56 27.38 -14.75
CA THR A 583 1.54 26.83 -13.81
C THR A 583 2.79 26.36 -14.53
N PHE A 584 3.97 26.64 -13.97
CA PHE A 584 5.24 26.19 -14.52
C PHE A 584 5.84 24.99 -13.77
N ASP A 585 5.35 24.69 -12.57
CA ASP A 585 5.84 23.58 -11.73
C ASP A 585 4.68 22.76 -11.14
N THR A 586 3.52 22.76 -11.79
CA THR A 586 2.24 22.14 -11.36
C THR A 586 1.48 22.87 -10.23
N VAL A 587 2.11 23.85 -9.57
CA VAL A 587 1.54 24.54 -8.41
C VAL A 587 1.55 26.07 -8.57
N ASN A 588 2.70 26.63 -8.90
CA ASN A 588 2.95 28.06 -9.01
C ASN A 588 2.65 28.55 -10.42
N TYR A 589 1.82 29.59 -10.50
CA TYR A 589 1.52 30.28 -11.74
C TYR A 589 2.66 31.22 -12.16
N ASP A 590 2.88 31.33 -13.47
CA ASP A 590 3.78 32.31 -14.06
C ASP A 590 3.27 33.76 -13.87
N THR A 591 4.05 34.72 -14.38
CA THR A 591 3.70 36.15 -14.33
C THR A 591 2.45 36.49 -15.14
N GLY A 592 2.00 35.57 -15.99
CA GLY A 592 0.89 35.74 -16.91
C GLY A 592 1.23 36.52 -18.17
N ILE A 593 0.36 36.38 -19.16
CA ILE A 593 0.43 37.06 -20.45
C ILE A 593 -0.93 37.64 -20.82
N ILE A 594 -0.92 38.86 -21.36
CA ILE A 594 -2.14 39.59 -21.71
C ILE A 594 -2.51 39.28 -23.16
N ASN A 595 -3.73 38.80 -23.34
CA ASN A 595 -4.36 38.63 -24.64
C ASN A 595 -5.67 39.44 -24.69
N GLN A 596 -6.14 39.75 -25.89
CA GLN A 596 -7.31 40.61 -26.08
C GLN A 596 -8.50 39.87 -26.67
N THR A 597 -9.70 40.25 -26.25
CA THR A 597 -10.96 39.78 -26.85
C THR A 597 -11.09 40.27 -28.29
N ASN A 598 -11.73 39.46 -29.13
CA ASN A 598 -12.20 39.87 -30.46
C ASN A 598 -13.61 40.50 -30.38
N SER A 599 -14.18 40.89 -31.53
CA SER A 599 -15.50 41.54 -31.62
C SER A 599 -16.69 40.66 -31.21
N SER A 600 -16.46 39.40 -30.83
CA SER A 600 -17.49 38.48 -30.35
C SER A 600 -17.20 37.98 -28.93
N GLY A 601 -16.24 38.59 -28.24
CA GLY A 601 -15.85 38.31 -26.86
C GLY A 601 -14.91 37.13 -26.67
N TYR A 602 -14.43 36.48 -27.74
CA TYR A 602 -13.47 35.38 -27.63
C TYR A 602 -12.07 35.94 -27.42
N VAL A 603 -11.32 35.34 -26.50
CA VAL A 603 -9.90 35.59 -26.31
C VAL A 603 -9.15 34.26 -26.46
N SER A 604 -8.12 34.27 -27.30
CA SER A 604 -7.32 33.09 -27.63
C SER A 604 -5.89 33.27 -27.14
N TYR A 605 -5.38 32.24 -26.47
CA TYR A 605 -4.00 32.16 -26.01
C TYR A 605 -3.31 30.93 -26.62
N TYR A 606 -2.19 31.19 -27.30
CA TYR A 606 -1.33 30.17 -27.90
C TYR A 606 -0.17 29.92 -26.95
N PHE A 607 -0.33 28.95 -26.07
CA PHE A 607 0.67 28.57 -25.07
C PHE A 607 1.82 27.82 -25.74
N ASN A 608 3.04 28.34 -25.65
CA ASN A 608 4.27 27.65 -26.07
C ASN A 608 5.14 27.40 -24.83
N PRO A 609 5.06 26.21 -24.21
CA PRO A 609 5.88 25.87 -23.05
C PRO A 609 7.35 25.75 -23.45
N VAL A 610 8.22 26.47 -22.75
CA VAL A 610 9.67 26.50 -23.01
C VAL A 610 10.49 26.15 -21.77
N CYS A 611 11.77 25.88 -21.95
CA CYS A 611 12.71 25.65 -20.86
C CYS A 611 13.30 26.94 -20.28
N THR A 612 13.30 28.03 -21.06
CA THR A 612 13.89 29.33 -20.71
C THR A 612 13.03 30.47 -21.27
N PRO A 613 12.81 31.58 -20.55
CA PRO A 613 13.35 31.89 -19.21
C PRO A 613 12.62 31.20 -18.05
N THR A 614 11.33 30.87 -18.23
CA THR A 614 10.55 30.10 -17.25
C THR A 614 10.55 28.65 -17.68
N LYS A 615 11.03 27.76 -16.81
CA LYS A 615 11.09 26.32 -17.08
C LYS A 615 9.77 25.66 -16.70
N TYR A 616 8.97 25.29 -17.70
CA TYR A 616 7.75 24.52 -17.46
C TYR A 616 8.09 23.04 -17.25
N ALA A 617 7.76 22.49 -16.07
CA ALA A 617 7.93 21.09 -15.73
C ALA A 617 6.89 20.23 -16.45
N VAL A 618 7.30 19.06 -16.96
CA VAL A 618 6.34 18.09 -17.52
C VAL A 618 5.39 17.57 -16.43
N GLY A 619 4.16 17.25 -16.81
CA GLY A 619 3.10 16.82 -15.91
C GLY A 619 1.81 17.61 -16.04
N ASN A 620 0.89 17.41 -15.10
CA ASN A 620 -0.40 18.10 -15.12
C ASN A 620 -0.22 19.56 -14.71
N GLN A 621 -0.50 20.46 -15.64
CA GLN A 621 -0.45 21.89 -15.47
C GLN A 621 -1.87 22.48 -15.42
N LYS A 622 -1.97 23.67 -14.85
CA LYS A 622 -3.20 24.43 -14.66
C LYS A 622 -3.09 25.75 -15.39
N LEU A 623 -4.18 26.18 -15.99
CA LEU A 623 -4.31 27.47 -16.66
C LEU A 623 -5.58 28.17 -16.21
N LYS A 624 -5.52 29.49 -16.07
CA LYS A 624 -6.69 30.33 -15.78
C LYS A 624 -6.58 31.65 -16.52
N GLY A 625 -7.72 32.23 -16.88
CA GLY A 625 -7.84 33.61 -17.32
C GLY A 625 -8.31 34.49 -16.18
N GLU A 626 -7.77 35.70 -16.06
CA GLU A 626 -8.21 36.66 -15.04
C GLU A 626 -8.29 38.09 -15.59
N ILE A 627 -9.32 38.81 -15.14
CA ILE A 627 -9.46 40.26 -15.26
C ILE A 627 -9.38 40.79 -13.83
N ILE A 628 -8.33 41.53 -13.53
CA ILE A 628 -8.03 42.05 -12.19
C ILE A 628 -7.71 43.54 -12.31
N SER A 629 -8.21 44.34 -11.37
CA SER A 629 -8.02 45.79 -11.31
C SER A 629 -8.50 46.55 -12.55
N ASP A 630 -9.51 46.01 -13.26
CA ASP A 630 -10.16 46.73 -14.36
C ASP A 630 -11.03 47.87 -13.82
N SER A 631 -11.13 48.99 -14.53
CA SER A 631 -11.91 50.16 -14.09
C SER A 631 -13.42 49.96 -14.21
N CYS A 632 -13.85 49.08 -15.12
CA CYS A 632 -15.25 48.90 -15.53
C CYS A 632 -15.87 47.60 -15.02
N TYR A 633 -15.07 46.56 -14.83
CA TYR A 633 -15.54 45.22 -14.50
C TYR A 633 -14.97 44.74 -13.16
N LYS A 634 -15.75 43.93 -12.43
CA LYS A 634 -15.29 43.33 -11.17
C LYS A 634 -14.15 42.34 -11.42
N ASP A 635 -13.33 42.16 -10.37
CA ASP A 635 -12.21 41.23 -10.41
C ASP A 635 -12.75 39.79 -10.49
N THR A 636 -12.53 39.13 -11.62
CA THR A 636 -13.04 37.79 -11.88
C THR A 636 -11.94 36.91 -12.46
N THR A 637 -11.89 35.68 -11.96
CA THR A 637 -11.02 34.61 -12.47
C THR A 637 -11.89 33.54 -13.10
N SER A 638 -11.47 32.99 -14.23
CA SER A 638 -12.13 31.87 -14.87
C SER A 638 -12.04 30.60 -14.01
N ASP A 639 -12.83 29.58 -14.38
CA ASP A 639 -12.52 28.22 -13.94
C ASP A 639 -11.10 27.82 -14.35
N ILE A 640 -10.47 26.98 -13.53
CA ILE A 640 -9.12 26.47 -13.79
C ILE A 640 -9.22 25.35 -14.81
N LEU A 641 -8.57 25.54 -15.96
CA LEU A 641 -8.37 24.51 -16.96
C LEU A 641 -7.18 23.64 -16.56
N GLN A 642 -7.27 22.34 -16.82
CA GLN A 642 -6.18 21.39 -16.60
C GLN A 642 -5.69 20.87 -17.95
N PHE A 643 -4.39 20.68 -18.12
CA PHE A 643 -3.81 20.08 -19.31
C PHE A 643 -2.55 19.30 -18.94
N SER A 644 -2.15 18.33 -19.75
CA SER A 644 -0.92 17.57 -19.52
C SER A 644 0.20 18.10 -20.40
N LEU A 645 1.30 18.54 -19.79
CA LEU A 645 2.52 18.92 -20.50
C LEU A 645 3.45 17.71 -20.63
N ILE A 646 3.80 17.34 -21.86
CA ILE A 646 4.68 16.20 -22.20
C ILE A 646 5.98 16.74 -22.82
N GLY A 647 7.12 16.17 -22.45
CA GLY A 647 8.45 16.48 -23.00
C GLY A 647 8.94 15.41 -23.98
N ASP A 648 10.17 15.58 -24.49
CA ASP A 648 10.84 14.59 -25.33
C ASP A 648 12.11 14.04 -24.70
N ILE A 649 12.40 12.77 -24.96
CA ILE A 649 13.64 12.12 -24.55
C ILE A 649 14.70 12.33 -25.64
N LEU A 650 15.84 12.89 -25.28
CA LEU A 650 17.05 12.94 -26.11
C LEU A 650 17.98 11.79 -25.72
N LEU A 651 18.54 11.09 -26.72
CA LEU A 651 19.35 9.90 -26.51
C LEU A 651 20.78 10.08 -27.02
N SER A 652 21.74 9.64 -26.22
CA SER A 652 23.14 9.50 -26.62
C SER A 652 23.55 8.04 -26.46
N LEU A 653 23.77 7.33 -27.57
CA LEU A 653 24.34 5.99 -27.56
C LEU A 653 25.86 6.11 -27.71
N ILE A 654 26.63 5.59 -26.75
CA ILE A 654 28.09 5.75 -26.64
C ILE A 654 28.82 4.43 -26.94
N ARG A 655 28.33 3.30 -26.42
CA ARG A 655 28.91 1.97 -26.67
C ARG A 655 27.84 0.94 -27.05
N PRO A 656 28.19 -0.04 -27.91
CA PRO A 656 29.44 -0.14 -28.67
C PRO A 656 29.56 1.00 -29.70
N ASP A 657 30.79 1.46 -29.97
CA ASP A 657 31.11 2.58 -30.88
C ASP A 657 31.57 2.11 -32.28
N GLY A 658 31.61 0.80 -32.49
CA GLY A 658 32.07 0.16 -33.72
C GLY A 658 33.58 0.06 -33.90
N THR A 659 34.38 0.37 -32.88
CA THR A 659 35.85 0.25 -32.95
C THR A 659 36.38 -1.16 -32.68
N ARG A 660 35.54 -2.05 -32.15
CA ARG A 660 35.89 -3.42 -31.76
C ARG A 660 34.85 -4.41 -32.29
N ASN A 661 35.36 -5.51 -32.87
CA ASN A 661 34.59 -6.74 -33.13
C ASN A 661 34.72 -7.71 -31.94
N TYR A 662 33.78 -8.63 -31.84
CA TYR A 662 33.68 -9.58 -30.73
C TYR A 662 33.72 -11.01 -31.24
N THR A 663 34.05 -11.95 -30.38
CA THR A 663 33.90 -13.39 -30.63
C THR A 663 32.82 -13.94 -29.70
N GLN A 664 32.07 -14.97 -30.12
CA GLN A 664 31.11 -15.66 -29.25
C GLN A 664 31.73 -16.06 -27.90
N GLU A 665 30.91 -16.01 -26.84
CA GLU A 665 31.29 -16.13 -25.42
C GLU A 665 32.07 -14.91 -24.86
N GLU A 666 32.27 -13.83 -25.63
CA GLU A 666 32.70 -12.53 -25.10
C GLU A 666 31.52 -11.68 -24.59
N ILE A 667 31.83 -10.72 -23.72
CA ILE A 667 30.89 -9.72 -23.23
C ILE A 667 30.90 -8.48 -24.12
N ILE A 668 29.71 -8.02 -24.51
CA ILE A 668 29.48 -6.78 -25.25
C ILE A 668 28.87 -5.75 -24.29
N SER A 669 29.61 -4.68 -24.04
CA SER A 669 29.16 -3.58 -23.17
C SER A 669 28.42 -2.50 -23.94
N PHE A 670 27.22 -2.19 -23.48
CA PHE A 670 26.38 -1.10 -23.95
C PHE A 670 26.43 0.06 -22.98
N LEU A 671 26.53 1.28 -23.50
CA LEU A 671 26.48 2.50 -22.70
C LEU A 671 25.77 3.59 -23.49
N GLY A 672 24.85 4.27 -22.84
CA GLY A 672 24.14 5.40 -23.40
C GLY A 672 23.55 6.26 -22.30
N ALA A 673 23.06 7.44 -22.64
CA ALA A 673 22.49 8.38 -21.69
C ALA A 673 21.21 9.00 -22.23
N THR A 674 20.32 9.38 -21.32
CA THR A 674 19.05 10.02 -21.66
C THR A 674 18.97 11.41 -21.02
N THR A 675 18.56 12.41 -21.78
CA THR A 675 18.27 13.74 -21.24
C THR A 675 16.88 14.15 -21.69
N ASP A 676 16.26 15.02 -20.93
CA ASP A 676 15.01 15.66 -21.29
C ASP A 676 15.25 16.76 -22.35
N ASP A 677 14.20 17.26 -23.01
CA ASP A 677 14.29 18.34 -24.03
C ASP A 677 14.82 19.67 -23.47
N CYS A 678 14.77 19.84 -22.14
CA CYS A 678 15.45 20.94 -21.43
C CYS A 678 16.93 20.69 -21.10
N GLY A 679 17.49 19.55 -21.50
CA GLY A 679 18.87 19.17 -21.23
C GLY A 679 19.12 18.63 -19.81
N ASP A 680 18.07 18.43 -19.01
CA ASP A 680 18.19 17.81 -17.69
C ASP A 680 18.46 16.31 -17.81
N ALA A 681 19.19 15.77 -16.84
CA ALA A 681 19.35 14.34 -16.66
C ALA A 681 17.99 13.68 -16.46
N LEU A 682 17.65 12.71 -17.31
CA LEU A 682 16.38 11.99 -17.24
C LEU A 682 16.61 10.56 -16.77
N THR A 683 15.86 10.12 -15.76
CA THR A 683 15.79 8.70 -15.40
C THR A 683 14.71 8.04 -16.26
N SER A 684 15.08 7.01 -17.02
CA SER A 684 14.21 6.34 -17.98
C SER A 684 14.46 4.83 -17.99
N THR A 685 13.49 4.06 -18.48
CA THR A 685 13.72 2.65 -18.84
C THR A 685 14.44 2.60 -20.17
N VAL A 686 15.65 2.04 -20.21
CA VAL A 686 16.47 1.90 -21.42
C VAL A 686 16.56 0.44 -21.84
N ILE A 687 16.51 0.19 -23.14
CA ILE A 687 16.72 -1.13 -23.75
C ILE A 687 17.71 -0.97 -24.92
N TYR A 688 18.74 -1.81 -24.96
CA TYR A 688 19.65 -1.89 -26.10
C TYR A 688 19.29 -3.12 -26.94
N ASN A 689 19.12 -2.93 -28.25
CA ASN A 689 18.86 -3.99 -29.21
C ASN A 689 20.03 -4.06 -30.18
N ALA A 690 20.71 -5.20 -30.25
CA ALA A 690 21.70 -5.48 -31.27
C ALA A 690 21.04 -6.33 -32.35
N ASN A 691 20.83 -5.74 -33.53
CA ASN A 691 20.10 -6.36 -34.64
C ASN A 691 21.08 -6.84 -35.71
N LEU A 692 21.08 -8.14 -35.97
CA LEU A 692 21.76 -8.75 -37.12
C LEU A 692 20.94 -8.59 -38.39
N SER A 693 19.61 -8.74 -38.27
CA SER A 693 18.64 -8.51 -39.35
C SER A 693 17.35 -7.90 -38.78
N ALA A 694 16.30 -7.78 -39.60
CA ALA A 694 15.00 -7.32 -39.13
C ALA A 694 14.32 -8.27 -38.12
N ILE A 695 14.74 -9.55 -38.07
CA ILE A 695 14.10 -10.60 -37.27
C ILE A 695 15.07 -11.40 -36.38
N SER A 696 16.37 -11.17 -36.49
CA SER A 696 17.41 -11.84 -35.68
C SER A 696 18.33 -10.80 -35.06
N GLY A 697 18.75 -11.08 -33.84
CA GLY A 697 19.48 -10.17 -32.98
C GLY A 697 19.40 -10.62 -31.53
N PHE A 698 19.88 -9.78 -30.62
CA PHE A 698 19.73 -9.96 -29.19
C PHE A 698 19.42 -8.65 -28.49
N VAL A 699 18.79 -8.77 -27.31
CA VAL A 699 18.34 -7.64 -26.49
C VAL A 699 19.10 -7.63 -25.18
N CYS A 700 19.68 -6.49 -24.83
CA CYS A 700 20.25 -6.22 -23.52
C CYS A 700 19.27 -5.32 -22.76
N ASN A 701 18.45 -5.93 -21.90
CA ASN A 701 17.41 -5.28 -21.11
C ASN A 701 17.69 -5.25 -19.60
N ASP A 702 18.76 -5.92 -19.14
CA ASP A 702 19.26 -5.81 -17.76
C ASP A 702 20.09 -4.53 -17.60
N THR A 703 19.43 -3.38 -17.80
CA THR A 703 20.07 -2.08 -17.81
C THR A 703 20.22 -1.53 -16.40
N THR A 704 21.45 -1.16 -16.05
CA THR A 704 21.77 -0.51 -14.77
C THR A 704 22.02 0.97 -15.00
N GLN A 705 21.34 1.84 -14.24
CA GLN A 705 21.62 3.27 -14.23
C GLN A 705 22.95 3.55 -13.51
N VAL A 706 23.85 4.27 -14.18
CA VAL A 706 25.16 4.68 -13.66
C VAL A 706 25.22 6.21 -13.68
N GLY A 707 25.29 6.82 -12.51
CA GLY A 707 25.21 8.29 -12.39
C GLY A 707 23.77 8.80 -12.57
N ALA A 708 23.63 10.06 -13.00
CA ALA A 708 22.32 10.73 -13.05
C ALA A 708 21.42 10.25 -14.20
N ASN A 709 22.00 9.89 -15.34
CA ASN A 709 21.24 9.59 -16.56
C ASN A 709 21.94 8.69 -17.58
N ALA A 710 23.04 8.02 -17.20
CA ALA A 710 23.67 7.03 -18.07
C ALA A 710 23.20 5.63 -17.70
N PHE A 711 23.12 4.73 -18.67
CA PHE A 711 22.59 3.38 -18.54
C PHE A 711 23.56 2.41 -19.19
N THR A 712 24.02 1.41 -18.44
CA THR A 712 24.93 0.38 -18.92
C THR A 712 24.25 -0.98 -18.99
N CYS A 713 24.71 -1.84 -19.89
CA CYS A 713 24.26 -3.23 -19.96
C CYS A 713 25.40 -4.08 -20.51
N ASP A 714 25.76 -5.16 -19.82
CA ASP A 714 26.80 -6.08 -20.28
C ASP A 714 26.14 -7.37 -20.76
N TYR A 715 26.13 -7.57 -22.08
CA TYR A 715 25.55 -8.77 -22.68
C TYR A 715 26.63 -9.84 -22.89
N SER A 716 26.54 -10.96 -22.17
CA SER A 716 27.38 -12.12 -22.44
C SER A 716 26.83 -12.89 -23.63
N THR A 717 27.58 -12.92 -24.72
CA THR A 717 27.25 -13.80 -25.85
C THR A 717 27.47 -15.27 -25.47
N THR A 718 26.91 -16.19 -26.26
CA THR A 718 27.12 -17.63 -26.15
C THR A 718 27.66 -18.17 -27.46
N ILE A 719 28.16 -19.40 -27.47
CA ILE A 719 28.56 -20.10 -28.71
C ILE A 719 27.38 -20.27 -29.70
N SER A 720 26.14 -20.11 -29.25
CA SER A 720 24.95 -20.16 -30.09
C SER A 720 24.42 -18.78 -30.49
N SER A 721 25.11 -17.68 -30.13
CA SER A 721 24.74 -16.34 -30.59
C SER A 721 25.05 -16.21 -32.08
N ASP A 722 24.06 -15.84 -32.90
CA ASP A 722 24.21 -15.78 -34.37
C ASP A 722 25.44 -14.94 -34.77
N GLU A 723 26.35 -15.51 -35.55
CA GLU A 723 27.49 -14.78 -36.09
C GLU A 723 27.05 -13.74 -37.14
N GLY A 724 27.83 -12.66 -37.30
CA GLY A 724 27.60 -11.67 -38.35
C GLY A 724 27.70 -10.20 -37.92
N TRP A 725 27.19 -9.30 -38.76
CA TRP A 725 27.26 -7.84 -38.58
C TRP A 725 26.03 -7.29 -37.86
N TYR A 726 26.22 -6.72 -36.67
CA TYR A 726 25.15 -6.17 -35.83
C TYR A 726 25.10 -4.65 -35.89
N ASN A 727 23.89 -4.08 -35.87
CA ASN A 727 23.63 -2.67 -35.61
C ASN A 727 22.96 -2.50 -34.25
N VAL A 728 23.21 -1.39 -33.55
CA VAL A 728 22.69 -1.19 -32.19
C VAL A 728 21.66 -0.09 -32.15
N THR A 729 20.51 -0.39 -31.57
CA THR A 729 19.45 0.57 -31.27
C THR A 729 19.35 0.73 -29.76
N MET A 730 19.43 1.97 -29.27
CA MET A 730 19.04 2.32 -27.91
C MET A 730 17.61 2.86 -27.94
N PHE A 731 16.72 2.25 -27.18
CA PHE A 731 15.34 2.69 -26.97
C PHE A 731 15.18 3.18 -25.53
N ALA A 732 14.43 4.26 -25.32
CA ALA A 732 14.08 4.71 -23.98
C ALA A 732 12.62 5.13 -23.86
N ASN A 733 12.08 4.93 -22.67
CA ASN A 733 10.74 5.35 -22.25
C ASN A 733 10.83 5.97 -20.84
N ALA A 734 10.15 7.10 -20.65
CA ALA A 734 9.95 7.73 -19.36
C ALA A 734 8.51 8.25 -19.27
N SER A 735 7.97 8.27 -18.05
CA SER A 735 6.65 8.88 -17.81
C SER A 735 6.66 10.36 -18.20
N LEU A 736 5.55 10.85 -18.77
CA LEU A 736 5.38 12.25 -19.20
C LEU A 736 6.36 12.71 -20.29
N HIS A 737 6.99 11.77 -21.02
CA HIS A 737 7.80 12.06 -22.19
C HIS A 737 7.40 11.13 -23.35
N TYR A 738 7.58 11.58 -24.58
CA TYR A 738 7.43 10.69 -25.74
C TYR A 738 8.63 9.73 -25.83
N ASN A 739 8.34 8.46 -26.11
CA ASN A 739 9.36 7.44 -26.31
C ASN A 739 10.27 7.81 -27.48
N ASN A 740 11.56 7.51 -27.35
CA ASN A 740 12.52 7.75 -28.42
C ASN A 740 13.45 6.55 -28.63
N PHE A 741 14.09 6.49 -29.80
CA PHE A 741 15.16 5.55 -30.10
C PHE A 741 16.24 6.20 -30.96
N THR A 742 17.47 5.73 -30.82
CA THR A 742 18.59 6.10 -31.69
C THR A 742 19.33 4.85 -32.14
N ILE A 743 19.88 4.89 -33.36
CA ILE A 743 20.56 3.75 -33.99
C ILE A 743 22.00 4.14 -34.31
N GLN A 744 22.94 3.34 -33.82
CA GLN A 744 24.30 3.30 -34.33
C GLN A 744 24.45 2.15 -35.34
N LYS A 745 24.94 2.50 -36.54
CA LYS A 745 25.17 1.57 -37.64
C LYS A 745 26.37 2.00 -38.45
N ASN A 746 27.08 1.02 -39.01
CA ASN A 746 28.09 1.21 -40.04
C ASN A 746 27.76 0.32 -41.26
N ASN A 747 28.53 0.43 -42.34
CA ASN A 747 28.43 -0.47 -43.48
C ASN A 747 29.63 -1.45 -43.44
N PRO A 748 29.43 -2.76 -43.33
CA PRO A 748 28.16 -3.52 -43.38
C PRO A 748 27.37 -3.64 -42.06
N GLY A 749 27.97 -3.35 -40.90
CA GLY A 749 27.28 -3.21 -39.61
C GLY A 749 28.19 -2.56 -38.57
N LEU A 750 27.67 -2.22 -37.39
CA LEU A 750 28.41 -1.53 -36.33
C LEU A 750 29.58 -2.36 -35.78
N PHE A 751 29.36 -3.64 -35.48
CA PHE A 751 30.40 -4.59 -35.09
C PHE A 751 30.11 -5.99 -35.65
N TYR A 752 31.15 -6.80 -35.82
CA TYR A 752 31.04 -8.21 -36.20
C TYR A 752 31.15 -9.13 -34.97
N LEU A 753 30.33 -10.18 -34.92
CA LEU A 753 30.45 -11.29 -33.96
C LEU A 753 31.03 -12.52 -34.67
N PHE A 754 32.26 -12.90 -34.33
CA PHE A 754 32.96 -14.07 -34.88
C PHE A 754 32.50 -15.37 -34.21
N PRO A 755 32.42 -16.49 -34.96
CA PRO A 755 32.10 -17.79 -34.40
C PRO A 755 33.24 -18.31 -33.52
N ARG A 756 32.90 -19.18 -32.57
CA ARG A 756 33.87 -19.85 -31.69
C ARG A 756 33.84 -21.36 -31.91
N TYR A 757 35.03 -21.96 -31.94
CA TYR A 757 35.23 -23.40 -32.08
C TYR A 757 35.95 -23.97 -30.86
N LYS A 758 35.52 -25.13 -30.37
CA LYS A 758 36.08 -25.76 -29.16
C LYS A 758 36.23 -27.27 -29.30
N LEU A 759 37.34 -27.79 -28.78
CA LEU A 759 37.59 -29.20 -28.53
C LEU A 759 37.90 -29.38 -27.05
N GLU A 760 36.99 -30.02 -26.32
CA GLU A 760 37.01 -30.10 -24.86
C GLU A 760 37.02 -31.56 -24.41
N ASN A 761 37.55 -31.81 -23.20
CA ASN A 761 37.59 -33.13 -22.56
C ASN A 761 38.15 -34.28 -23.44
N PRO A 762 39.39 -34.18 -23.96
CA PRO A 762 40.01 -35.27 -24.70
C PRO A 762 40.34 -36.44 -23.77
N ILE A 763 39.77 -37.62 -24.02
CA ILE A 763 39.94 -38.80 -23.18
C ILE A 763 40.48 -40.00 -23.97
N GLY A 764 41.38 -40.76 -23.33
CA GLY A 764 41.87 -42.05 -23.78
C GLY A 764 41.64 -43.07 -22.66
N VAL A 765 40.72 -44.01 -22.83
CA VAL A 765 40.26 -44.90 -21.75
C VAL A 765 40.44 -46.38 -22.11
N PRO A 766 41.08 -47.18 -21.23
CA PRO A 766 41.82 -46.72 -20.04
C PRO A 766 43.04 -45.85 -20.40
N SER A 767 43.70 -45.23 -19.43
CA SER A 767 44.93 -44.45 -19.70
C SER A 767 46.15 -45.35 -19.85
N SER A 768 46.17 -46.52 -19.21
CA SER A 768 47.17 -47.58 -19.37
C SER A 768 46.49 -48.95 -19.41
N ALA A 769 46.86 -49.81 -20.36
CA ALA A 769 46.56 -51.26 -20.30
C ALA A 769 47.46 -52.06 -21.23
N GLY A 770 47.38 -53.39 -21.15
CA GLY A 770 48.06 -54.29 -22.06
C GLY A 770 47.70 -54.06 -23.52
N TRP A 771 48.61 -54.42 -24.42
CA TRP A 771 48.41 -54.35 -25.87
C TRP A 771 47.24 -55.22 -26.37
N GLY A 772 46.86 -56.26 -25.63
CA GLY A 772 45.72 -57.13 -25.92
C GLY A 772 44.35 -56.53 -25.58
N TYR A 773 44.29 -55.37 -24.91
CA TYR A 773 43.04 -54.71 -24.53
C TYR A 773 42.22 -54.27 -25.77
N PRO A 774 40.98 -54.78 -25.95
CA PRO A 774 40.20 -54.50 -27.14
C PRO A 774 39.56 -53.11 -27.12
N ASN A 775 39.37 -52.54 -28.31
CA ASN A 775 38.62 -51.34 -28.62
C ASN A 775 38.98 -50.15 -27.73
N ARG A 776 40.26 -49.80 -27.68
CA ARG A 776 40.72 -48.67 -26.87
C ARG A 776 40.00 -47.40 -27.29
N ASN A 777 39.32 -46.75 -26.34
CA ASN A 777 38.46 -45.62 -26.61
C ASN A 777 39.25 -44.31 -26.57
N LEU A 778 39.18 -43.55 -27.66
CA LEU A 778 39.67 -42.18 -27.78
C LEU A 778 38.49 -41.28 -28.11
N SER A 779 38.17 -40.31 -27.25
CA SER A 779 37.03 -39.40 -27.45
C SER A 779 37.36 -37.93 -27.17
N VAL A 780 36.58 -37.01 -27.75
CA VAL A 780 36.62 -35.56 -27.49
C VAL A 780 35.22 -34.96 -27.62
N ILE A 781 34.94 -33.85 -26.93
CA ILE A 781 33.72 -33.06 -27.09
C ILE A 781 34.02 -31.92 -28.07
N ALA A 782 33.29 -31.86 -29.19
CA ALA A 782 33.41 -30.81 -30.19
C ALA A 782 32.22 -29.84 -30.12
N SER A 783 32.51 -28.55 -30.23
CA SER A 783 31.50 -27.49 -30.36
C SER A 783 31.88 -26.48 -31.44
N SER A 784 30.95 -26.10 -32.30
CA SER A 784 31.08 -25.06 -33.33
C SER A 784 29.91 -24.08 -33.21
N GLY A 785 30.23 -22.79 -33.08
CA GLY A 785 29.23 -21.72 -33.15
C GLY A 785 29.06 -21.10 -34.53
N ASP A 786 29.77 -21.63 -35.54
CA ASP A 786 29.53 -21.30 -36.94
C ASP A 786 28.39 -22.18 -37.47
N VAL A 787 27.30 -21.53 -37.87
CA VAL A 787 26.10 -22.18 -38.41
C VAL A 787 26.16 -22.39 -39.93
N ASN A 788 27.12 -21.75 -40.60
CA ASN A 788 27.27 -21.77 -42.05
C ASN A 788 28.35 -22.76 -42.50
N GLN A 789 29.08 -23.36 -41.55
CA GLN A 789 30.20 -24.26 -41.84
C GLN A 789 30.10 -25.61 -41.10
N ILE A 790 30.27 -26.70 -41.87
CA ILE A 790 30.43 -28.06 -41.34
C ILE A 790 31.92 -28.38 -41.23
N ILE A 791 32.39 -28.70 -40.02
CA ILE A 791 33.82 -28.97 -39.76
C ILE A 791 34.01 -30.43 -39.36
N ASN A 792 34.91 -31.14 -40.03
CA ASN A 792 35.28 -32.51 -39.63
C ASN A 792 36.32 -32.50 -38.50
N ILE A 793 36.28 -33.50 -37.61
CA ILE A 793 37.29 -33.70 -36.57
C ILE A 793 38.15 -34.91 -36.93
N SER A 794 39.46 -34.73 -36.91
CA SER A 794 40.44 -35.79 -37.12
C SER A 794 41.16 -36.16 -35.81
N LEU A 795 41.36 -37.46 -35.61
CA LEU A 795 42.21 -38.02 -34.54
C LEU A 795 43.65 -38.17 -35.06
N TYR A 796 44.61 -37.60 -34.35
CA TYR A 796 46.03 -37.74 -34.57
C TYR A 796 46.59 -38.64 -33.47
N LEU A 797 47.38 -39.67 -33.82
CA LEU A 797 47.88 -40.67 -32.88
C LEU A 797 49.26 -41.22 -33.28
N GLY A 798 50.22 -41.22 -32.36
CA GLY A 798 51.61 -41.63 -32.63
C GLY A 798 52.47 -41.74 -31.37
N GLN A 799 53.66 -42.34 -31.48
CA GLN A 799 54.60 -42.52 -30.35
C GLN A 799 55.50 -41.29 -30.08
N THR A 800 55.28 -40.20 -30.79
CA THR A 800 55.98 -38.92 -30.59
C THR A 800 54.99 -37.82 -30.24
N VAL A 801 55.44 -36.84 -29.45
CA VAL A 801 54.73 -35.57 -29.27
C VAL A 801 54.46 -34.94 -30.64
N ASN A 802 53.25 -34.40 -30.84
CA ASN A 802 52.71 -34.01 -32.15
C ASN A 802 52.53 -35.20 -33.11
N PRO A 803 51.59 -36.10 -32.80
CA PRO A 803 51.33 -37.26 -33.64
C PRO A 803 50.81 -36.87 -35.02
N GLY A 804 50.91 -37.78 -36.00
CA GLY A 804 50.28 -37.63 -37.32
C GLY A 804 48.82 -38.08 -37.34
N VAL A 805 48.09 -37.77 -38.41
CA VAL A 805 46.69 -38.19 -38.60
C VAL A 805 46.60 -39.72 -38.50
N CYS A 806 45.71 -40.22 -37.64
CA CYS A 806 45.47 -41.65 -37.53
C CYS A 806 44.64 -42.13 -38.74
N SER A 807 45.10 -43.19 -39.40
CA SER A 807 44.39 -43.76 -40.54
C SER A 807 43.02 -44.32 -40.13
N PRO A 808 41.94 -44.07 -40.91
CA PRO A 808 40.61 -44.62 -40.65
C PRO A 808 40.54 -46.16 -40.63
N SER A 809 41.51 -46.85 -41.25
CA SER A 809 41.59 -48.31 -41.26
C SER A 809 42.04 -48.92 -39.92
N ILE A 810 42.64 -48.12 -39.03
CA ILE A 810 43.17 -48.56 -37.73
C ILE A 810 42.52 -47.81 -36.55
N CYS A 811 42.13 -46.55 -36.75
CA CYS A 811 41.33 -45.76 -35.81
C CYS A 811 39.90 -45.68 -36.33
N ILE A 812 39.06 -46.62 -35.92
CA ILE A 812 37.70 -46.78 -36.45
C ILE A 812 36.78 -45.80 -35.71
N ASN A 813 36.20 -44.86 -36.45
CA ASN A 813 35.22 -43.93 -35.92
C ASN A 813 33.95 -44.67 -35.46
N GLN A 814 33.50 -44.38 -34.24
CA GLN A 814 32.26 -44.92 -33.68
C GLN A 814 31.09 -43.93 -33.80
N THR A 815 31.41 -42.65 -33.94
CA THR A 815 30.45 -41.56 -34.10
C THR A 815 30.75 -40.76 -35.38
N PRO A 816 29.78 -40.06 -35.97
CA PRO A 816 30.03 -39.14 -37.09
C PRO A 816 31.08 -38.09 -36.71
N ILE A 817 32.11 -37.96 -37.54
CA ILE A 817 33.23 -37.04 -37.31
C ILE A 817 32.92 -35.59 -37.70
N SER A 818 31.82 -35.34 -38.40
CA SER A 818 31.37 -33.99 -38.76
C SER A 818 30.75 -33.26 -37.57
N CYS A 819 31.05 -31.97 -37.45
CA CYS A 819 30.44 -31.01 -36.56
C CYS A 819 29.70 -29.98 -37.41
N ASP A 820 28.41 -30.23 -37.60
CA ASP A 820 27.46 -29.32 -38.26
C ASP A 820 26.64 -28.64 -37.18
N ASN A 821 26.87 -27.33 -36.96
CA ASN A 821 26.30 -26.55 -35.85
C ASN A 821 26.27 -27.34 -34.52
N CYS A 822 27.37 -28.07 -34.26
CA CYS A 822 27.35 -29.05 -33.19
C CYS A 822 27.70 -28.36 -31.88
N ILE A 823 26.90 -28.58 -30.83
CA ILE A 823 27.20 -28.08 -29.48
C ILE A 823 27.36 -29.28 -28.57
N ASN A 824 28.50 -29.36 -27.87
CA ASN A 824 28.84 -30.44 -26.93
C ASN A 824 28.72 -31.85 -27.56
N SER A 825 29.10 -32.00 -28.83
CA SER A 825 28.99 -33.26 -29.57
C SER A 825 30.21 -34.16 -29.31
N GLN A 826 30.01 -35.30 -28.65
CA GLN A 826 31.09 -36.26 -28.43
C GLN A 826 31.47 -36.99 -29.73
N LYS A 827 32.77 -37.01 -30.02
CA LYS A 827 33.41 -37.70 -31.14
C LYS A 827 34.30 -38.83 -30.61
N THR A 828 34.09 -40.06 -31.07
CA THR A 828 34.69 -41.28 -30.52
C THR A 828 35.34 -42.14 -31.61
N TRP A 829 36.53 -42.67 -31.32
CA TRP A 829 37.27 -43.65 -32.12
C TRP A 829 37.68 -44.84 -31.26
N PHE A 830 37.69 -46.03 -31.87
CA PHE A 830 38.26 -47.24 -31.29
C PHE A 830 39.53 -47.65 -32.04
N ARG A 831 40.54 -48.10 -31.28
CA ARG A 831 41.77 -48.67 -31.82
C ARG A 831 42.18 -49.93 -31.05
N ASN A 832 42.54 -50.97 -31.78
CA ASN A 832 43.18 -52.16 -31.23
C ASN A 832 44.71 -52.05 -31.39
N PHE A 833 45.46 -52.51 -30.40
CA PHE A 833 46.92 -52.52 -30.41
C PHE A 833 47.43 -53.96 -30.56
N THR A 834 48.73 -54.08 -30.85
CA THR A 834 49.45 -55.36 -30.92
C THR A 834 50.71 -55.26 -30.07
N SER A 835 51.35 -56.39 -29.78
CA SER A 835 52.58 -56.41 -28.97
C SER A 835 53.72 -55.54 -29.54
N SER A 836 53.74 -55.31 -30.85
CA SER A 836 54.69 -54.40 -31.52
C SER A 836 54.43 -52.91 -31.24
N ASN A 837 53.29 -52.57 -30.66
CA ASN A 837 52.87 -51.19 -30.39
C ASN A 837 52.99 -50.80 -28.92
N GLN A 838 53.69 -51.59 -28.10
CA GLN A 838 53.98 -51.24 -26.72
C GLN A 838 54.74 -49.90 -26.62
N GLY A 839 54.53 -49.19 -25.52
CA GLY A 839 55.07 -47.87 -25.24
C GLY A 839 54.01 -46.80 -25.11
N GLN A 840 54.46 -45.56 -24.95
CA GLN A 840 53.61 -44.39 -24.80
C GLN A 840 53.13 -43.88 -26.17
N TRP A 841 51.83 -43.58 -26.28
CA TRP A 841 51.20 -43.05 -27.48
C TRP A 841 50.51 -41.73 -27.19
N PHE A 842 50.93 -40.66 -27.87
CA PHE A 842 50.31 -39.35 -27.80
C PHE A 842 49.12 -39.27 -28.75
N TYR A 843 48.04 -38.65 -28.28
CA TYR A 843 46.85 -38.40 -29.09
C TYR A 843 46.42 -36.94 -29.05
N GLN A 844 45.88 -36.47 -30.17
CA GLN A 844 45.37 -35.11 -30.34
C GLN A 844 44.17 -35.13 -31.28
N PHE A 845 43.18 -34.28 -31.01
CA PHE A 845 42.07 -34.04 -31.92
C PHE A 845 42.23 -32.66 -32.55
N LYS A 846 41.89 -32.55 -33.83
CA LYS A 846 41.95 -31.31 -34.59
C LYS A 846 40.69 -31.14 -35.42
N MET A 847 40.20 -29.91 -35.46
CA MET A 847 39.17 -29.48 -36.40
C MET A 847 39.81 -29.23 -37.77
N ASP A 848 39.30 -29.88 -38.80
CA ASP A 848 39.85 -29.90 -40.15
C ASP A 848 39.42 -28.65 -40.93
N ASP A 849 39.80 -27.48 -40.42
CA ASP A 849 39.59 -26.19 -41.06
C ASP A 849 40.86 -25.32 -40.99
N PRO A 850 41.32 -24.72 -42.11
CA PRO A 850 42.54 -23.89 -42.13
C PRO A 850 42.46 -22.61 -41.29
N SER A 851 41.26 -22.06 -41.09
CA SER A 851 40.98 -20.88 -40.28
C SER A 851 40.84 -21.19 -38.78
N VAL A 852 40.70 -22.47 -38.42
CA VAL A 852 40.56 -22.94 -37.04
C VAL A 852 41.86 -23.59 -36.56
N THR A 853 42.58 -22.90 -35.66
CA THR A 853 43.84 -23.41 -35.10
C THR A 853 43.66 -24.25 -33.83
N SER A 854 42.42 -24.41 -33.35
CA SER A 854 42.16 -25.12 -32.09
C SER A 854 42.42 -26.62 -32.20
N THR A 855 43.22 -27.13 -31.27
CA THR A 855 43.46 -28.57 -31.07
C THR A 855 43.08 -28.94 -29.63
N SER A 856 42.86 -30.21 -29.36
CA SER A 856 42.60 -30.69 -27.98
C SER A 856 43.85 -30.70 -27.08
N GLY A 857 44.90 -29.96 -27.43
CA GLY A 857 46.23 -30.01 -26.78
C GLY A 857 47.14 -31.11 -27.33
N THR A 858 48.43 -31.06 -26.97
CA THR A 858 49.50 -31.94 -27.49
C THR A 858 50.05 -32.92 -26.45
N THR A 859 49.58 -32.83 -25.20
CA THR A 859 50.14 -33.57 -24.05
C THR A 859 49.34 -34.80 -23.65
N ASN A 860 48.23 -35.10 -24.33
CA ASN A 860 47.42 -36.26 -23.97
C ASN A 860 48.09 -37.54 -24.48
N TYR A 861 48.17 -38.57 -23.64
CA TYR A 861 48.77 -39.84 -24.00
C TYR A 861 48.04 -41.03 -23.35
N ILE A 862 48.24 -42.20 -23.95
CA ILE A 862 47.89 -43.51 -23.39
C ILE A 862 49.13 -44.40 -23.38
N ASP A 863 49.24 -45.27 -22.39
CA ASP A 863 50.32 -46.23 -22.27
C ASP A 863 49.85 -47.63 -22.68
N ILE A 864 50.64 -48.26 -23.54
CA ILE A 864 50.45 -49.64 -24.00
C ILE A 864 51.52 -50.50 -23.34
N THR A 865 51.12 -51.34 -22.39
CA THR A 865 52.03 -52.16 -21.57
C THR A 865 52.07 -53.61 -22.05
N LYS A 866 52.91 -54.43 -21.42
CA LYS A 866 52.82 -55.90 -21.52
C LYS A 866 51.44 -56.36 -21.03
N ASP A 867 50.95 -57.47 -21.58
CA ASP A 867 49.68 -58.07 -21.17
C ASP A 867 49.85 -58.80 -19.84
N SER A 868 48.91 -58.59 -18.93
CA SER A 868 48.86 -59.24 -17.63
C SER A 868 48.40 -60.67 -17.81
N THR A 869 49.20 -61.62 -17.34
CA THR A 869 48.89 -63.05 -17.48
C THR A 869 48.61 -63.72 -16.14
N ASN A 870 47.97 -64.90 -16.16
CA ASN A 870 47.89 -65.85 -15.05
C ASN A 870 48.42 -67.22 -15.44
N LEU A 871 49.21 -67.88 -14.58
CA LEU A 871 49.68 -69.25 -14.79
C LEU A 871 48.97 -70.21 -13.85
N SER A 872 48.29 -71.19 -14.44
CA SER A 872 47.57 -72.27 -13.73
C SER A 872 48.12 -73.64 -14.11
N TYR A 873 47.76 -74.68 -13.34
CA TYR A 873 48.14 -76.05 -13.67
C TYR A 873 47.61 -76.51 -15.03
N GLY A 874 48.49 -77.02 -15.89
CA GLY A 874 48.16 -77.48 -17.24
C GLY A 874 47.69 -78.94 -17.31
N GLY A 875 47.65 -79.66 -16.19
CA GLY A 875 47.12 -81.02 -16.10
C GLY A 875 48.16 -82.14 -16.16
N GLN A 876 49.45 -81.83 -16.37
CA GLN A 876 50.54 -82.81 -16.42
C GLN A 876 51.71 -82.40 -15.50
N GLY A 877 52.34 -83.39 -14.85
CA GLY A 877 53.60 -83.21 -14.11
C GLY A 877 53.48 -83.16 -12.58
N ASN A 878 52.33 -82.79 -12.02
CA ASN A 878 52.15 -82.74 -10.55
C ASN A 878 52.03 -84.14 -9.94
N GLY A 879 52.79 -84.42 -8.88
CA GLY A 879 52.85 -85.71 -8.20
C GLY A 879 53.49 -86.83 -9.03
N THR A 880 54.23 -86.47 -10.08
CA THR A 880 54.85 -87.46 -10.98
C THR A 880 56.28 -87.84 -10.55
N THR A 881 56.78 -88.99 -11.01
CA THR A 881 58.16 -89.43 -10.76
C THR A 881 58.95 -89.41 -12.06
N VAL A 882 60.14 -88.81 -12.03
CA VAL A 882 61.13 -88.83 -13.12
C VAL A 882 62.31 -89.68 -12.69
N ILE A 883 62.69 -90.64 -13.53
CA ILE A 883 63.78 -91.58 -13.25
C ILE A 883 64.89 -91.33 -14.27
N TYR A 884 66.13 -91.21 -13.77
CA TYR A 884 67.31 -90.88 -14.58
C TYR A 884 67.39 -91.75 -15.85
N LEU A 885 67.49 -91.09 -17.01
CA LEU A 885 67.57 -91.62 -18.38
C LEU A 885 66.53 -92.67 -18.81
N SER A 886 65.53 -92.97 -17.99
CA SER A 886 64.60 -94.08 -18.23
C SER A 886 63.13 -93.63 -18.27
N GLN A 887 62.77 -92.56 -17.55
CA GLN A 887 61.38 -92.10 -17.50
C GLN A 887 61.27 -90.58 -17.30
N GLY A 888 61.27 -89.81 -18.39
CA GLY A 888 60.90 -88.39 -18.37
C GLY A 888 59.38 -88.17 -18.26
N LYS A 889 58.97 -86.96 -17.88
CA LYS A 889 57.57 -86.54 -17.72
C LYS A 889 57.31 -85.17 -18.34
N ASN A 890 56.13 -84.98 -18.91
CA ASN A 890 55.66 -83.66 -19.30
C ASN A 890 55.24 -82.85 -18.08
N LEU A 891 55.73 -81.64 -18.00
CA LEU A 891 55.30 -80.59 -17.10
C LEU A 891 54.47 -79.61 -17.91
N SER A 892 53.26 -79.30 -17.46
CA SER A 892 52.34 -78.44 -18.21
C SER A 892 51.78 -77.35 -17.32
N VAL A 893 51.85 -76.11 -17.79
CA VAL A 893 51.10 -74.97 -17.24
C VAL A 893 50.23 -74.34 -18.31
N ARG A 894 49.18 -73.64 -17.88
CA ARG A 894 48.26 -72.95 -18.76
C ARG A 894 48.21 -71.46 -18.44
N VAL A 895 48.46 -70.64 -19.46
CA VAL A 895 48.52 -69.18 -19.40
C VAL A 895 47.19 -68.58 -19.86
N TYR A 896 46.62 -67.69 -19.04
CA TYR A 896 45.48 -66.84 -19.39
C TYR A 896 45.92 -65.39 -19.52
N ASP A 897 45.56 -64.71 -20.60
CA ASP A 897 45.79 -63.29 -20.82
C ASP A 897 44.56 -62.50 -20.36
N PHE A 898 44.73 -61.67 -19.32
CA PHE A 898 43.66 -60.89 -18.70
C PHE A 898 43.25 -59.68 -19.55
N ASP A 899 44.19 -59.01 -20.21
CA ASP A 899 43.91 -57.82 -21.00
C ASP A 899 43.10 -58.16 -22.25
N LYS A 900 43.44 -59.30 -22.90
CA LYS A 900 42.68 -59.86 -24.02
C LYS A 900 41.43 -60.66 -23.58
N GLY A 901 41.39 -61.10 -22.33
CA GLY A 901 40.34 -61.95 -21.79
C GLY A 901 40.31 -63.36 -22.38
N SER A 902 41.47 -63.94 -22.73
CA SER A 902 41.55 -65.17 -23.52
C SER A 902 42.69 -66.10 -23.11
N TYR A 903 42.49 -67.41 -23.28
CA TYR A 903 43.57 -68.40 -23.26
C TYR A 903 44.35 -68.46 -24.58
N ASN A 904 43.93 -67.73 -25.61
CA ASN A 904 44.66 -67.71 -26.88
C ASN A 904 45.85 -66.74 -26.83
N VAL A 905 46.95 -67.25 -26.30
CA VAL A 905 48.23 -66.57 -26.11
C VAL A 905 49.17 -66.98 -27.26
N THR A 906 48.87 -66.55 -28.49
CA THR A 906 49.69 -66.88 -29.70
C THR A 906 50.04 -65.70 -30.58
N GLY A 907 49.60 -64.49 -30.22
CA GLY A 907 49.85 -63.28 -31.00
C GLY A 907 50.66 -62.23 -30.27
N PRO A 908 51.87 -62.52 -29.71
CA PRO A 908 52.72 -63.70 -29.89
C PRO A 908 52.56 -64.75 -28.78
N SER A 909 53.21 -65.91 -28.87
CA SER A 909 53.21 -66.89 -27.77
C SER A 909 54.04 -66.41 -26.57
N ALA A 910 53.55 -66.65 -25.35
CA ALA A 910 54.30 -66.38 -24.12
C ALA A 910 55.36 -67.47 -23.92
N THR A 911 56.54 -67.09 -23.43
CA THR A 911 57.61 -68.02 -23.06
C THR A 911 57.55 -68.32 -21.57
N VAL A 912 57.33 -69.59 -21.22
CA VAL A 912 57.30 -70.07 -19.84
C VAL A 912 58.59 -70.84 -19.54
N THR A 913 59.30 -70.42 -18.50
CA THR A 913 60.47 -71.10 -17.94
C THR A 913 60.02 -72.08 -16.87
N PHE A 914 60.53 -73.30 -16.89
CA PHE A 914 60.25 -74.33 -15.89
C PHE A 914 61.43 -74.44 -14.93
N LYS A 915 61.14 -74.46 -13.64
CA LYS A 915 62.13 -74.52 -12.56
C LYS A 915 61.79 -75.62 -11.56
N LEU A 916 62.82 -76.29 -11.05
CA LEU A 916 62.75 -77.11 -9.85
C LEU A 916 63.09 -76.24 -8.64
N LEU A 917 62.45 -76.50 -7.50
CA LEU A 917 62.67 -75.78 -6.24
C LEU A 917 63.09 -76.78 -5.16
N HIS A 918 64.27 -76.55 -4.57
CA HIS A 918 64.84 -77.34 -3.48
C HIS A 918 65.99 -76.58 -2.81
N ASP A 919 66.04 -76.58 -1.47
CA ASP A 919 67.02 -75.88 -0.60
C ASP A 919 68.51 -76.27 -0.80
N SER A 920 68.81 -77.11 -1.79
CA SER A 920 70.17 -77.62 -2.08
C SER A 920 70.64 -77.26 -3.48
N TYR A 921 69.80 -76.59 -4.28
CA TYR A 921 70.27 -75.87 -5.45
C TYR A 921 70.77 -74.49 -5.04
N ALA A 922 71.60 -73.87 -5.89
CA ALA A 922 71.94 -72.46 -5.71
C ALA A 922 70.66 -71.60 -5.82
N ASP A 923 70.48 -70.66 -4.90
CA ASP A 923 69.29 -69.80 -4.80
C ASP A 923 67.96 -70.56 -4.63
N ASP A 924 68.01 -71.77 -4.07
CA ASP A 924 66.88 -72.68 -3.83
C ASP A 924 66.11 -73.11 -5.09
N GLU A 925 66.63 -72.82 -6.29
CA GLU A 925 66.01 -73.13 -7.57
C GLU A 925 66.97 -73.68 -8.64
N LYS A 926 66.44 -74.41 -9.62
CA LYS A 926 67.18 -74.87 -10.80
C LYS A 926 66.31 -74.78 -12.04
N ILE A 927 66.72 -73.99 -13.02
CA ILE A 927 66.05 -73.92 -14.33
C ILE A 927 66.26 -75.24 -15.08
N ILE A 928 65.16 -75.85 -15.53
CA ILE A 928 65.19 -77.13 -16.25
C ILE A 928 64.85 -77.00 -17.73
N GLY A 929 64.25 -75.89 -18.14
CA GLY A 929 63.98 -75.59 -19.55
C GLY A 929 62.89 -74.54 -19.72
N SER A 930 62.39 -74.40 -20.94
CA SER A 930 61.31 -73.48 -21.28
C SER A 930 60.42 -74.02 -22.39
N ALA A 931 59.16 -73.61 -22.42
CA ALA A 931 58.23 -73.89 -23.52
C ALA A 931 57.41 -72.63 -23.86
N ILE A 932 56.88 -72.58 -25.08
CA ILE A 932 55.99 -71.49 -25.53
C ILE A 932 54.53 -71.94 -25.48
N THR A 933 53.61 -70.98 -25.29
CA THR A 933 52.18 -71.26 -25.26
C THR A 933 51.61 -71.59 -26.64
N ASN A 934 50.67 -72.53 -26.71
CA ASN A 934 49.85 -72.79 -27.88
C ASN A 934 48.54 -71.95 -27.90
N SER A 935 47.69 -72.14 -28.92
CA SER A 935 46.42 -71.39 -29.10
C SER A 935 45.38 -71.62 -28.00
N SER A 936 45.58 -72.61 -27.14
CA SER A 936 44.74 -72.90 -25.98
C SER A 936 45.40 -72.50 -24.65
N GLY A 937 46.58 -71.86 -24.72
CA GLY A 937 47.32 -71.29 -23.59
C GLY A 937 48.26 -72.27 -22.90
N TYR A 938 48.38 -73.51 -23.37
CA TYR A 938 49.25 -74.50 -22.73
C TYR A 938 50.70 -74.31 -23.16
N ALA A 939 51.60 -74.28 -22.18
CA ALA A 939 53.03 -74.44 -22.35
C ALA A 939 53.42 -75.81 -21.79
N ASP A 940 53.81 -76.72 -22.67
CA ASP A 940 54.14 -78.10 -22.34
C ASP A 940 55.65 -78.33 -22.48
N PHE A 941 56.31 -78.72 -21.40
CA PHE A 941 57.75 -78.99 -21.35
C PHE A 941 58.01 -80.44 -20.96
N TYR A 942 58.70 -81.21 -21.81
CA TYR A 942 59.11 -82.56 -21.48
C TYR A 942 60.41 -82.52 -20.66
N PHE A 943 60.31 -82.84 -19.37
CA PHE A 943 61.45 -82.90 -18.47
C PHE A 943 61.99 -84.33 -18.36
N ASN A 944 63.29 -84.48 -18.62
CA ASN A 944 64.05 -85.70 -18.38
C ASN A 944 65.42 -85.32 -17.83
N MET A 945 65.92 -86.08 -16.84
CA MET A 945 67.25 -85.83 -16.27
C MET A 945 68.33 -86.27 -17.26
N SER A 946 69.13 -85.32 -17.73
CA SER A 946 70.21 -85.54 -18.71
C SER A 946 71.57 -85.85 -18.08
N ASP A 947 71.73 -85.56 -16.79
CA ASP A 947 72.92 -85.82 -15.98
C ASP A 947 72.52 -86.08 -14.51
N CYS A 948 73.51 -86.25 -13.64
CA CYS A 948 73.31 -86.54 -12.21
C CYS A 948 73.38 -85.30 -11.31
N SER A 949 73.28 -84.10 -11.87
CA SER A 949 73.36 -82.83 -11.13
C SER A 949 72.04 -82.42 -10.44
N TYR A 950 71.13 -83.37 -10.23
CA TYR A 950 69.82 -83.17 -9.62
C TYR A 950 69.74 -83.81 -8.24
N ILE A 951 68.96 -83.22 -7.34
CA ILE A 951 68.81 -83.74 -5.99
C ILE A 951 67.83 -84.92 -5.99
N ASP A 952 68.21 -86.08 -5.44
CA ASP A 952 67.29 -87.21 -5.32
C ASP A 952 66.15 -86.92 -4.33
N GLY A 953 64.94 -87.41 -4.61
CA GLY A 953 63.79 -87.30 -3.72
C GLY A 953 62.69 -86.33 -4.18
N LEU A 954 61.79 -85.98 -3.26
CA LEU A 954 60.63 -85.12 -3.51
C LEU A 954 61.08 -83.66 -3.65
N GLN A 955 60.72 -83.04 -4.77
CA GLN A 955 60.95 -81.63 -5.06
C GLN A 955 59.65 -80.92 -5.44
N LYS A 956 59.71 -79.60 -5.54
CA LYS A 956 58.66 -78.79 -6.15
C LYS A 956 59.10 -78.30 -7.53
N TRP A 957 58.15 -77.99 -8.39
CA TRP A 957 58.40 -77.33 -9.66
C TRP A 957 57.35 -76.27 -9.95
N VAL A 958 57.74 -75.27 -10.74
CA VAL A 958 56.91 -74.13 -11.14
C VAL A 958 57.13 -73.81 -12.62
N GLY A 959 56.11 -73.23 -13.24
CA GLY A 959 56.25 -72.52 -14.51
C GLY A 959 56.25 -71.00 -14.25
N GLU A 960 57.13 -70.27 -14.92
CA GLU A 960 57.32 -68.84 -14.74
C GLU A 960 57.41 -68.12 -16.10
N ILE A 961 56.57 -67.11 -16.32
CA ILE A 961 56.88 -66.04 -17.27
C ILE A 961 57.79 -65.06 -16.54
N ASN A 962 59.04 -64.99 -16.95
CA ASN A 962 60.03 -64.15 -16.29
C ASN A 962 59.88 -62.68 -16.71
N SER A 963 60.49 -61.76 -15.96
CA SER A 963 60.43 -60.31 -16.24
C SER A 963 61.07 -59.90 -17.57
N SER A 964 61.96 -60.73 -18.12
CA SER A 964 62.60 -60.50 -19.41
C SER A 964 61.74 -60.88 -20.62
N GLU A 965 60.59 -61.54 -20.43
CA GLU A 965 59.66 -61.86 -21.52
C GLU A 965 59.10 -60.56 -22.14
N PRO A 966 59.16 -60.35 -23.47
CA PRO A 966 58.91 -59.03 -24.06
C PRO A 966 57.45 -58.58 -24.19
N ASN A 967 56.45 -59.46 -24.03
CA ASN A 967 55.05 -59.19 -24.37
C ASN A 967 54.06 -59.36 -23.22
N TYR A 968 54.40 -60.17 -22.22
CA TYR A 968 53.57 -60.59 -21.11
C TYR A 968 54.25 -60.27 -19.77
N GLY A 969 53.47 -59.81 -18.81
CA GLY A 969 53.95 -59.48 -17.47
C GLY A 969 54.49 -60.71 -16.74
N SER A 970 55.50 -60.51 -15.88
CA SER A 970 56.07 -61.62 -15.11
C SER A 970 55.02 -62.26 -14.21
N ASN A 971 54.91 -63.58 -14.24
CA ASN A 971 54.03 -64.33 -13.37
C ASN A 971 54.54 -65.77 -13.17
N ILE A 972 54.31 -66.34 -11.99
CA ILE A 972 54.73 -67.67 -11.57
C ILE A 972 53.51 -68.51 -11.18
N SER A 973 53.51 -69.78 -11.56
CA SER A 973 52.46 -70.71 -11.14
C SER A 973 52.53 -71.00 -9.63
N GLU A 974 51.48 -71.66 -9.12
CA GLU A 974 51.60 -72.35 -7.84
C GLU A 974 52.68 -73.46 -7.87
N ASN A 975 53.11 -73.90 -6.69
CA ASN A 975 54.09 -74.97 -6.55
C ASN A 975 53.45 -76.34 -6.82
N PHE A 976 53.97 -77.06 -7.81
CA PHE A 976 53.62 -78.45 -8.09
C PHE A 976 54.68 -79.39 -7.51
N THR A 977 54.35 -80.65 -7.28
CA THR A 977 55.30 -81.64 -6.73
C THR A 977 55.84 -82.57 -7.82
N ILE A 978 57.09 -83.01 -7.69
CA ILE A 978 57.73 -84.01 -8.57
C ILE A 978 58.78 -84.79 -7.77
N THR A 979 58.86 -86.10 -7.95
CA THR A 979 59.88 -86.95 -7.31
C THR A 979 60.96 -87.30 -8.32
N LEU A 980 62.23 -87.04 -8.00
CA LEU A 980 63.36 -87.44 -8.84
C LEU A 980 64.04 -88.68 -8.25
N GLN A 981 64.37 -89.65 -9.11
CA GLN A 981 65.10 -90.87 -8.73
C GLN A 981 66.41 -90.99 -9.52
N THR A 982 67.54 -90.90 -8.83
CA THR A 982 68.90 -90.90 -9.41
C THR A 982 69.58 -92.28 -9.33
N THR A 983 68.82 -93.38 -9.36
CA THR A 983 69.23 -94.76 -9.05
C THR A 983 70.26 -95.41 -10.03
N GLY A 984 71.03 -94.62 -10.78
CA GLY A 984 72.08 -95.06 -11.70
C GLY A 984 73.27 -94.08 -11.84
N CYS A 985 73.46 -93.17 -10.87
CA CYS A 985 74.53 -92.17 -10.88
C CYS A 985 75.80 -92.66 -10.17
N GLU A 986 76.97 -92.57 -10.83
CA GLU A 986 78.28 -92.87 -10.21
C GLU A 986 78.89 -91.62 -9.53
N ALA A 987 79.73 -91.84 -8.51
CA ALA A 987 80.30 -90.77 -7.66
C ALA A 987 81.17 -89.79 -8.47
N THR A 988 80.87 -88.50 -8.35
CA THR A 988 81.61 -87.41 -9.00
C THR A 988 82.00 -86.31 -8.02
N VAL A 989 83.12 -85.63 -8.31
CA VAL A 989 83.59 -84.41 -7.62
C VAL A 989 83.21 -83.19 -8.43
N ASP A 990 82.88 -82.10 -7.74
CA ASP A 990 82.48 -80.82 -8.33
C ASP A 990 83.40 -79.71 -7.84
N ALA A 991 83.58 -78.67 -8.66
CA ALA A 991 84.42 -77.52 -8.34
C ALA A 991 83.54 -76.28 -8.13
N SER A 992 83.63 -75.67 -6.95
CA SER A 992 82.87 -74.46 -6.59
C SER A 992 83.80 -73.30 -6.21
N ASN A 993 83.28 -72.07 -6.33
CA ASN A 993 83.97 -70.80 -6.03
C ASN A 993 85.28 -70.57 -6.82
N VAL A 994 85.19 -70.60 -8.16
CA VAL A 994 86.26 -70.10 -9.03
C VAL A 994 86.21 -68.57 -9.02
N LEU A 995 87.05 -67.94 -8.20
CA LEU A 995 87.14 -66.49 -8.12
C LEU A 995 88.15 -65.99 -9.16
N VAL A 996 87.64 -65.30 -10.19
CA VAL A 996 88.42 -64.54 -11.16
C VAL A 996 88.26 -63.04 -10.88
N PRO A 997 89.34 -62.23 -10.98
CA PRO A 997 89.24 -60.79 -10.77
C PRO A 997 88.38 -60.12 -11.84
N SER A 998 87.63 -59.08 -11.46
CA SER A 998 86.80 -58.25 -12.36
C SER A 998 87.57 -57.09 -13.02
N GLU A 999 88.90 -57.03 -12.85
CA GLU A 999 89.78 -55.97 -13.34
C GLU A 999 90.83 -56.55 -14.32
N ALA A 1000 91.23 -55.77 -15.33
CA ALA A 1000 92.19 -56.20 -16.35
C ALA A 1000 93.64 -56.12 -15.85
N PHE A 1001 94.28 -57.28 -15.62
CA PHE A 1001 95.68 -57.42 -15.22
C PHE A 1001 96.58 -57.79 -16.41
N GLN A 1002 96.75 -56.89 -17.37
CA GLN A 1002 97.68 -57.15 -18.48
C GLN A 1002 99.13 -57.17 -17.96
N ASN A 1003 99.88 -58.26 -18.22
CA ASN A 1003 101.25 -58.50 -17.76
C ASN A 1003 101.49 -58.60 -16.24
N ASN A 1004 100.43 -58.71 -15.42
CA ASN A 1004 100.55 -58.85 -13.97
C ASN A 1004 100.17 -60.25 -13.49
N LEU A 1005 100.94 -60.78 -12.53
CA LEU A 1005 100.68 -62.07 -11.89
C LEU A 1005 99.45 -61.96 -10.97
N PHE A 1006 98.44 -62.81 -11.17
CA PHE A 1006 97.35 -62.99 -10.22
C PHE A 1006 97.16 -64.46 -9.87
N LYS A 1007 96.36 -64.74 -8.82
CA LYS A 1007 96.02 -66.10 -8.39
C LYS A 1007 94.58 -66.45 -8.72
N ALA A 1008 94.39 -67.55 -9.44
CA ALA A 1008 93.09 -68.19 -9.59
C ALA A 1008 92.93 -69.24 -8.48
N ASN A 1009 91.87 -69.12 -7.68
CA ASN A 1009 91.56 -70.06 -6.60
C ASN A 1009 90.29 -70.83 -6.94
N GLY A 1010 90.25 -72.12 -6.59
CA GLY A 1010 89.06 -72.96 -6.66
C GLY A 1010 88.95 -73.87 -5.44
N THR A 1011 87.75 -74.38 -5.18
CA THR A 1011 87.50 -75.37 -4.13
C THR A 1011 86.85 -76.59 -4.76
N VAL A 1012 87.34 -77.80 -4.45
CA VAL A 1012 86.79 -79.05 -4.98
C VAL A 1012 86.10 -79.81 -3.84
N ASN A 1013 84.88 -80.28 -4.11
CA ASN A 1013 84.01 -80.99 -3.18
C ASN A 1013 83.62 -82.37 -3.73
N ALA A 1014 83.46 -83.34 -2.84
CA ALA A 1014 82.83 -84.61 -3.15
C ALA A 1014 81.43 -84.64 -2.51
N TRP A 1015 80.41 -85.01 -3.29
CA TRP A 1015 78.99 -84.92 -2.85
C TRP A 1015 78.38 -86.25 -2.43
N VAL A 1016 78.89 -87.38 -2.95
CA VAL A 1016 78.25 -88.71 -2.79
C VAL A 1016 79.10 -89.65 -1.94
N SER A 1017 80.39 -89.78 -2.23
CA SER A 1017 81.35 -90.60 -1.47
C SER A 1017 82.77 -90.01 -1.60
N THR A 1018 83.69 -90.43 -0.72
CA THR A 1018 85.10 -89.99 -0.80
C THR A 1018 85.68 -90.37 -2.17
N SER A 1019 86.04 -89.37 -2.97
CA SER A 1019 86.69 -89.60 -4.26
C SER A 1019 88.21 -89.63 -4.06
N ASN A 1020 88.82 -90.76 -4.37
CA ASN A 1020 90.27 -90.94 -4.30
C ASN A 1020 90.93 -90.49 -5.61
N ASP A 1021 92.20 -90.09 -5.52
CA ASP A 1021 93.03 -89.69 -6.66
C ASP A 1021 92.50 -88.51 -7.49
N VAL A 1022 92.03 -87.46 -6.83
CA VAL A 1022 91.47 -86.28 -7.50
C VAL A 1022 92.56 -85.36 -8.04
N TYR A 1023 92.43 -84.94 -9.30
CA TYR A 1023 93.27 -83.92 -9.95
C TYR A 1023 92.41 -82.71 -10.31
N ALA A 1024 92.96 -81.51 -10.14
CA ALA A 1024 92.36 -80.26 -10.61
C ALA A 1024 93.22 -79.66 -11.71
N ILE A 1025 92.59 -79.25 -12.81
CA ILE A 1025 93.26 -78.67 -13.97
C ILE A 1025 92.61 -77.31 -14.27
N LEU A 1026 93.42 -76.24 -14.32
CA LEU A 1026 92.94 -74.93 -14.76
C LEU A 1026 93.14 -74.79 -16.27
N ASN A 1027 92.05 -74.74 -17.03
CA ASN A 1027 92.07 -74.48 -18.48
C ASN A 1027 91.62 -73.04 -18.75
N SER A 1028 92.32 -72.33 -19.64
CA SER A 1028 91.91 -71.03 -20.16
C SER A 1028 91.43 -71.19 -21.60
N THR A 1029 90.30 -70.57 -21.95
CA THR A 1029 89.80 -70.47 -23.33
C THR A 1029 90.33 -69.23 -24.05
N GLU A 1030 90.98 -68.30 -23.34
CA GLU A 1030 91.57 -67.07 -23.88
C GLU A 1030 93.02 -67.32 -24.35
N ILE A 1031 93.33 -66.93 -25.59
CA ILE A 1031 94.66 -67.04 -26.18
C ILE A 1031 95.60 -66.05 -25.47
N GLY A 1032 96.68 -66.54 -24.85
CA GLY A 1032 97.76 -65.71 -24.29
C GLY A 1032 98.02 -65.82 -22.77
N TRP A 1033 97.19 -66.55 -22.03
CA TRP A 1033 97.43 -66.75 -20.59
C TRP A 1033 98.54 -67.78 -20.34
N THR A 1034 99.56 -67.40 -19.55
CA THR A 1034 100.55 -68.35 -19.02
C THR A 1034 100.10 -68.84 -17.64
N ILE A 1035 99.80 -70.13 -17.52
CA ILE A 1035 99.38 -70.78 -16.26
C ILE A 1035 100.54 -71.60 -15.72
N PHE A 1036 101.00 -71.29 -14.51
CA PHE A 1036 102.04 -72.06 -13.83
C PHE A 1036 101.41 -73.24 -13.05
N ASP A 1037 101.99 -74.43 -13.20
CA ASP A 1037 101.54 -75.69 -12.58
C ASP A 1037 100.05 -76.00 -12.86
N GLN A 1038 99.70 -76.08 -14.15
CA GLN A 1038 98.34 -76.21 -14.64
C GLN A 1038 97.55 -77.38 -14.01
N ILE A 1039 98.21 -78.49 -13.71
CA ILE A 1039 97.62 -79.69 -13.11
C ILE A 1039 98.08 -79.79 -11.65
N LYS A 1040 97.12 -79.87 -10.72
CA LYS A 1040 97.38 -80.08 -9.28
C LYS A 1040 96.73 -81.38 -8.81
N PHE A 1041 97.50 -82.22 -8.13
CA PHE A 1041 96.98 -83.40 -7.45
C PHE A 1041 96.44 -83.00 -6.06
N LEU A 1042 95.19 -83.39 -5.77
CA LEU A 1042 94.48 -83.06 -4.53
C LEU A 1042 94.29 -84.25 -3.59
N GLY A 1043 94.60 -85.47 -4.05
CA GLY A 1043 94.44 -86.68 -3.24
C GLY A 1043 92.98 -87.06 -3.03
N ALA A 1044 92.66 -87.66 -1.88
CA ALA A 1044 91.30 -88.06 -1.55
C ALA A 1044 90.47 -86.87 -1.04
N ILE A 1045 89.33 -86.61 -1.67
CA ILE A 1045 88.36 -85.58 -1.23
C ILE A 1045 87.20 -86.28 -0.53
N THR A 1046 87.15 -86.14 0.79
CA THR A 1046 86.10 -86.71 1.64
C THR A 1046 84.81 -85.90 1.51
N VAL A 1047 83.66 -86.57 1.56
CA VAL A 1047 82.34 -85.92 1.50
C VAL A 1047 82.23 -84.84 2.58
N GLY A 1048 81.80 -83.64 2.18
CA GLY A 1048 81.61 -82.51 3.09
C GLY A 1048 82.89 -81.83 3.59
N SER A 1049 84.08 -82.23 3.12
CA SER A 1049 85.36 -81.57 3.45
C SER A 1049 86.01 -80.95 2.20
N PRO A 1050 85.73 -79.66 1.92
CA PRO A 1050 86.25 -78.97 0.74
C PRO A 1050 87.78 -78.89 0.71
N VAL A 1051 88.39 -79.22 -0.43
CA VAL A 1051 89.84 -79.07 -0.65
C VAL A 1051 90.09 -77.87 -1.57
N LYS A 1052 90.94 -76.93 -1.11
CA LYS A 1052 91.28 -75.72 -1.86
C LYS A 1052 92.46 -75.96 -2.80
N VAL A 1053 92.38 -75.39 -4.00
CA VAL A 1053 93.42 -75.42 -5.03
C VAL A 1053 93.66 -74.00 -5.56
N SER A 1054 94.91 -73.66 -5.90
CA SER A 1054 95.27 -72.34 -6.43
C SER A 1054 96.35 -72.42 -7.50
N TRP A 1055 96.23 -71.56 -8.53
CA TRP A 1055 97.17 -71.43 -9.64
C TRP A 1055 97.67 -69.99 -9.76
N ASN A 1056 98.94 -69.82 -10.13
CA ASN A 1056 99.48 -68.53 -10.52
C ASN A 1056 99.26 -68.36 -12.03
N VAL A 1057 98.68 -67.24 -12.43
CA VAL A 1057 98.31 -66.95 -13.83
C VAL A 1057 98.86 -65.58 -14.23
N THR A 1058 99.37 -65.46 -15.45
CA THR A 1058 99.77 -64.18 -16.05
C THR A 1058 99.13 -64.05 -17.44
N PRO A 1059 98.20 -63.11 -17.64
CA PRO A 1059 97.67 -62.78 -18.96
C PRO A 1059 98.72 -62.02 -19.79
N SER A 1060 98.94 -62.42 -21.04
CA SER A 1060 99.74 -61.65 -22.02
C SER A 1060 99.01 -60.39 -22.49
#